data_AF-A0A0D2U8W5-F1
#
_entry.id   AF-A0A0D2U8W5-F1
#
_cell.length_a   1.000
_cell.length_b   1.000
_cell.length_c   1.000
_cell.angle_alpha   90.00
_cell.angle_beta   90.00
_cell.angle_gamma   90.00
#
_symmetry.space_group_name_H-M   'P 1'
#
loop_
_entity.id
_entity.type
_entity.pdbx_description
1 polymer ?
#
loop_
_entity_poly.entity_id
_entity_poly.type
_entity_poly.pdbx_seq_one_letter_code
_entity_poly.pdbx_strand_id
1 'polypeptide(L)'
;MAEDFARAVEDGLKLGKRIYMGKDRAVQPPKPLPLMERSMHFYLPSAPMVYAVISDPRIVDNPDIPSYQPHVHGRLDPPALIPLQMNGVNLDVDCYGDSAFVQVSGMWRVHCVMRSRSCDCRIAVPMGDEGSILGVEIDLPTKSYSTELIGVEESNGIQNIARPEDGQFLKPHIFTLTIPKIDGGTYISMKLHWSQKLSYNDGKFTLTVPFNFPEFVTPAIRQIPKKERIQLNVNSGIASGIVYQAVSHPFQESKRNGGHIGLLYEANVMTWSHTDLSFSYGVSSGNIFGGALLQSPSLYDIDQRDMFCICLFPGSQQGKKVFRKEVIFVVDISSSMRGRSLESTKNAINTALSKLSPEDSFNIIAFSDETFLYCTSMVLASEESIENASEWMSKEHSEGNGTNMLTPLQKAVEMLSSTPGSIPMVFLVTDGTVEDERKICEWMDKRMKNGGSLCPRIHTLGIGKFCNHHFLRMLAMLSRGEYGAACDLDTIDSQMQKLFSKGLSTVLANITIDAFDDHEQIEVYSSCIPDLSSESPLTICGRCQGSFPDTLKAKGILGDLSHVIIDLKIEKAMNISLDKISARQQIDLLTAQAWFSENKQLEEKVAKLSLRTCNISEYTRMILLEKGKIERDTDTTEARKKLGVL
;
A
#
# COMPACT_ATOMS: atom_id res chain seq x y z
N MET A 1 -14.79 1.33 13.95
CA MET A 1 -14.77 0.27 12.93
C MET A 1 -13.81 -0.88 13.28
N ALA A 2 -12.49 -0.66 13.36
CA ALA A 2 -11.53 -1.72 13.74
C ALA A 2 -11.80 -2.31 15.13
N GLU A 3 -12.06 -1.47 16.12
CA GLU A 3 -12.43 -1.91 17.48
C GLU A 3 -13.76 -2.67 17.51
N ASP A 4 -14.76 -2.19 16.75
CA ASP A 4 -16.06 -2.87 16.63
C ASP A 4 -15.91 -4.25 16.00
N PHE A 5 -15.07 -4.36 14.98
CA PHE A 5 -14.74 -5.63 14.34
C PHE A 5 -14.06 -6.58 15.34
N ALA A 6 -13.04 -6.11 16.06
CA ALA A 6 -12.34 -6.91 17.06
C ALA A 6 -13.28 -7.41 18.16
N ARG A 7 -14.18 -6.55 18.66
CA ARG A 7 -15.23 -6.92 19.62
C ARG A 7 -16.20 -7.96 19.05
N ALA A 8 -16.65 -7.77 17.82
CA ALA A 8 -17.54 -8.71 17.15
C ALA A 8 -16.90 -10.10 16.97
N VAL A 9 -15.59 -10.16 16.66
CA VAL A 9 -14.83 -11.41 16.60
C VAL A 9 -14.71 -12.06 17.98
N GLU A 10 -14.43 -11.28 19.02
CA GLU A 10 -14.37 -11.81 20.39
C GLU A 10 -15.72 -12.43 20.81
N ASP A 11 -16.83 -11.75 20.53
CA ASP A 11 -18.17 -12.25 20.84
C ASP A 11 -18.53 -13.47 20.00
N GLY A 12 -18.09 -13.52 18.74
CA GLY A 12 -18.21 -14.70 17.90
C GLY A 12 -17.43 -15.90 18.43
N LEU A 13 -16.21 -15.70 18.95
CA LEU A 13 -15.43 -16.75 19.59
C LEU A 13 -16.10 -17.25 20.89
N LYS A 14 -16.71 -16.35 21.68
CA LYS A 14 -17.52 -16.75 22.85
C LYS A 14 -18.73 -17.58 22.43
N LEU A 15 -19.40 -17.20 21.33
CA LEU A 15 -20.57 -17.89 20.79
C LEU A 15 -20.19 -19.27 20.21
N GLY A 16 -19.07 -19.36 19.50
CA GLY A 16 -18.56 -20.59 18.88
C GLY A 16 -18.22 -21.70 19.88
N LYS A 17 -17.95 -21.38 21.16
CA LYS A 17 -17.74 -22.39 22.22
C LYS A 17 -18.94 -23.31 22.46
N ARG A 18 -20.13 -22.92 21.99
CA ARG A 18 -21.36 -23.72 22.09
C ARG A 18 -21.42 -24.84 21.07
N ILE A 19 -20.66 -24.73 19.99
CA ILE A 19 -20.74 -25.67 18.88
C ILE A 19 -20.15 -27.00 19.32
N TYR A 20 -21.00 -28.01 19.35
CA TYR A 20 -20.59 -29.36 19.69
C TYR A 20 -19.86 -30.00 18.51
N MET A 21 -18.62 -30.43 18.72
CA MET A 21 -17.77 -31.02 17.68
C MET A 21 -17.51 -32.52 17.88
N GLY A 22 -18.29 -33.19 18.75
CA GLY A 22 -18.14 -34.62 19.08
C GLY A 22 -17.48 -34.88 20.44
N LYS A 23 -17.41 -36.16 20.86
CA LYS A 23 -16.87 -36.60 22.17
C LYS A 23 -15.34 -36.83 22.18
N ASP A 24 -14.65 -36.62 21.07
CA ASP A 24 -13.21 -36.88 21.01
C ASP A 24 -12.42 -35.87 21.86
N ARG A 25 -11.54 -36.39 22.75
CA ARG A 25 -10.64 -35.56 23.58
C ARG A 25 -9.69 -34.66 22.75
N ALA A 26 -9.59 -34.90 21.44
CA ALA A 26 -8.80 -34.12 20.49
C ALA A 26 -9.47 -32.80 20.05
N VAL A 27 -10.72 -32.55 20.49
CA VAL A 27 -11.57 -31.45 20.00
C VAL A 27 -11.92 -30.46 21.11
N GLN A 28 -10.97 -30.22 22.04
CA GLN A 28 -11.14 -29.18 23.06
C GLN A 28 -11.07 -27.78 22.43
N PRO A 29 -11.88 -26.81 22.88
CA PRO A 29 -11.76 -25.43 22.45
C PRO A 29 -10.35 -24.90 22.75
N PRO A 30 -9.79 -24.00 21.92
CA PRO A 30 -8.46 -23.42 22.14
C PRO A 30 -8.34 -22.90 23.58
N LYS A 31 -7.21 -23.18 24.25
CA LYS A 31 -6.98 -22.68 25.60
C LYS A 31 -7.00 -21.15 25.58
N PRO A 32 -7.73 -20.49 26.50
CA PRO A 32 -7.67 -19.03 26.58
C PRO A 32 -6.25 -18.60 26.95
N LEU A 33 -5.72 -17.63 26.21
CA LEU A 33 -4.44 -17.00 26.52
C LEU A 33 -4.51 -16.24 27.87
N PRO A 34 -3.36 -16.05 28.54
CA PRO A 34 -3.28 -15.28 29.79
C PRO A 34 -3.85 -13.87 29.60
N LEU A 35 -4.47 -13.32 30.66
CA LEU A 35 -5.14 -12.02 30.63
C LEU A 35 -4.22 -10.85 30.19
N MET A 36 -2.89 -11.01 30.32
CA MET A 36 -1.88 -9.98 30.06
C MET A 36 -1.49 -9.80 28.57
N GLU A 37 -1.97 -10.66 27.65
CA GLU A 37 -1.67 -10.55 26.21
C GLU A 37 -2.85 -10.04 25.35
N ARG A 38 -3.99 -9.71 25.98
CA ARG A 38 -5.19 -9.23 25.27
C ARG A 38 -5.06 -7.76 24.86
N SER A 39 -4.25 -7.48 23.86
CA SER A 39 -4.43 -6.25 23.08
C SER A 39 -5.63 -6.43 22.14
N MET A 40 -6.46 -5.39 21.94
CA MET A 40 -7.60 -5.46 21.00
C MET A 40 -7.15 -5.78 19.55
N HIS A 41 -5.88 -5.54 19.23
CA HIS A 41 -5.28 -5.88 17.95
C HIS A 41 -5.23 -7.38 17.67
N PHE A 42 -5.28 -8.25 18.69
CA PHE A 42 -5.24 -9.70 18.51
C PHE A 42 -6.41 -10.27 17.68
N TYR A 43 -7.57 -9.61 17.72
CA TYR A 43 -8.76 -10.07 16.99
C TYR A 43 -8.90 -9.45 15.59
N LEU A 44 -7.97 -8.57 15.19
CA LEU A 44 -7.87 -8.12 13.81
C LEU A 44 -7.25 -9.23 12.95
N PRO A 45 -7.65 -9.35 11.67
CA PRO A 45 -7.12 -10.37 10.79
C PRO A 45 -5.63 -10.12 10.50
N SER A 46 -4.80 -11.12 10.79
CA SER A 46 -3.36 -11.15 10.50
C SER A 46 -3.00 -11.94 9.22
N ALA A 47 -3.99 -12.60 8.64
CA ALA A 47 -3.92 -13.28 7.35
C ALA A 47 -5.32 -13.23 6.69
N PRO A 48 -5.46 -13.62 5.41
CA PRO A 48 -6.78 -13.71 4.78
C PRO A 48 -7.71 -14.65 5.54
N MET A 49 -8.84 -14.12 6.00
CA MET A 49 -9.77 -14.83 6.88
C MET A 49 -11.22 -14.65 6.44
N VAL A 50 -12.07 -15.62 6.78
CA VAL A 50 -13.51 -15.59 6.52
C VAL A 50 -14.25 -15.74 7.85
N TYR A 51 -15.31 -14.97 8.05
CA TYR A 51 -16.10 -14.94 9.27
C TYR A 51 -17.59 -15.12 8.93
N ALA A 52 -18.29 -15.98 9.66
CA ALA A 52 -19.76 -16.00 9.62
C ALA A 52 -20.31 -14.81 10.41
N VAL A 53 -21.19 -14.04 9.78
CA VAL A 53 -21.88 -12.89 10.38
C VAL A 53 -23.16 -13.38 11.06
N ILE A 54 -23.19 -13.32 12.39
CA ILE A 54 -24.26 -13.88 13.21
C ILE A 54 -25.05 -12.77 13.91
N SER A 55 -26.24 -12.47 13.39
CA SER A 55 -27.21 -11.59 14.06
C SER A 55 -28.19 -12.36 14.96
N ASP A 56 -28.50 -13.62 14.62
CA ASP A 56 -29.37 -14.49 15.42
C ASP A 56 -28.55 -15.65 16.00
N PRO A 57 -28.24 -15.66 17.31
CA PRO A 57 -27.43 -16.71 17.91
C PRO A 57 -28.08 -18.10 17.84
N ARG A 58 -29.38 -18.20 17.53
CA ARG A 58 -30.10 -19.49 17.42
C ARG A 58 -29.71 -20.31 16.19
N ILE A 59 -29.11 -19.69 15.18
CA ILE A 59 -28.66 -20.40 13.97
C ILE A 59 -27.32 -21.10 14.19
N VAL A 60 -26.60 -20.76 15.27
CA VAL A 60 -25.24 -21.24 15.51
C VAL A 60 -25.27 -22.65 16.05
N ASP A 61 -24.98 -23.64 15.24
CA ASP A 61 -24.83 -25.04 15.65
C ASP A 61 -23.95 -25.77 14.64
N ASN A 62 -23.54 -27.00 14.96
CA ASN A 62 -22.78 -27.82 14.03
C ASN A 62 -23.72 -28.32 12.89
N PRO A 63 -23.42 -28.03 11.61
CA PRO A 63 -24.25 -28.45 10.48
C PRO A 63 -24.31 -29.96 10.25
N ASP A 64 -23.38 -30.72 10.83
CA ASP A 64 -23.24 -32.17 10.65
C ASP A 64 -23.73 -32.95 11.88
N ILE A 65 -23.61 -32.38 13.08
CA ILE A 65 -24.02 -33.01 14.34
C ILE A 65 -24.88 -32.03 15.14
N PRO A 66 -26.20 -31.99 14.92
CA PRO A 66 -27.09 -31.10 15.65
C PRO A 66 -27.00 -31.35 17.15
N SER A 67 -26.89 -30.29 17.94
CA SER A 67 -26.80 -30.37 19.39
C SER A 67 -27.99 -29.68 20.06
N TYR A 68 -28.40 -30.17 21.23
CA TYR A 68 -29.43 -29.47 22.00
C TYR A 68 -28.83 -28.17 22.55
N GLN A 69 -29.29 -27.04 22.03
CA GLN A 69 -28.83 -25.73 22.46
C GLN A 69 -29.74 -25.15 23.55
N PRO A 70 -29.19 -24.62 24.66
CA PRO A 70 -29.98 -23.89 25.64
C PRO A 70 -30.61 -22.65 24.98
N HIS A 71 -31.79 -22.24 25.44
CA HIS A 71 -32.55 -21.13 24.84
C HIS A 71 -31.76 -19.81 24.95
N VAL A 72 -31.35 -19.28 23.79
CA VAL A 72 -30.72 -17.96 23.70
C VAL A 72 -31.76 -16.98 23.17
N HIS A 73 -32.02 -15.93 23.94
CA HIS A 73 -32.93 -14.85 23.58
C HIS A 73 -32.11 -13.59 23.25
N GLY A 74 -32.56 -12.83 22.25
CA GLY A 74 -31.95 -11.57 21.81
C GLY A 74 -31.26 -11.68 20.45
N ARG A 75 -31.53 -10.71 19.58
CA ARG A 75 -30.71 -10.48 18.38
C ARG A 75 -29.43 -9.76 18.81
N LEU A 76 -28.32 -10.09 18.16
CA LEU A 76 -27.04 -9.41 18.36
C LEU A 76 -26.98 -8.19 17.45
N ASP A 77 -26.81 -7.03 18.06
CA ASP A 77 -26.58 -5.75 17.37
C ASP A 77 -25.47 -4.98 18.13
N PRO A 78 -24.24 -4.86 17.56
CA PRO A 78 -23.82 -5.37 16.25
C PRO A 78 -23.74 -6.91 16.17
N PRO A 79 -23.74 -7.50 14.97
CA PRO A 79 -23.62 -8.95 14.80
C PRO A 79 -22.27 -9.48 15.27
N ALA A 80 -22.25 -10.72 15.79
CA ALA A 80 -21.02 -11.41 16.14
C ALA A 80 -20.35 -12.02 14.90
N LEU A 81 -19.01 -12.12 14.90
CA LEU A 81 -18.21 -12.66 13.80
C LEU A 81 -17.52 -13.96 14.24
N ILE A 82 -17.98 -15.11 13.75
CA ILE A 82 -17.34 -16.40 14.06
C ILE A 82 -16.31 -16.71 12.96
N PRO A 83 -15.00 -16.77 13.26
CA PRO A 83 -13.98 -17.15 12.27
C PRO A 83 -14.26 -18.55 11.71
N LEU A 84 -14.22 -18.72 10.40
CA LEU A 84 -14.44 -19.98 9.73
C LEU A 84 -13.17 -20.84 9.68
N GLN A 85 -13.37 -22.15 9.74
CA GLN A 85 -12.29 -23.12 9.62
C GLN A 85 -11.81 -23.21 8.17
N MET A 86 -10.49 -23.21 7.99
CA MET A 86 -9.83 -23.32 6.68
C MET A 86 -9.30 -24.74 6.47
N ASN A 87 -9.47 -25.28 5.26
CA ASN A 87 -9.12 -26.65 4.90
C ASN A 87 -7.88 -26.77 3.99
N GLY A 88 -7.50 -25.70 3.31
CA GLY A 88 -6.38 -25.64 2.39
C GLY A 88 -6.04 -24.19 2.09
N VAL A 89 -4.74 -23.90 1.94
CA VAL A 89 -4.24 -22.59 1.54
C VAL A 89 -3.05 -22.74 0.60
N ASN A 90 -3.04 -21.94 -0.46
CA ASN A 90 -1.94 -21.77 -1.38
C ASN A 90 -1.66 -20.28 -1.55
N LEU A 91 -0.41 -19.90 -1.34
CA LEU A 91 0.10 -18.54 -1.47
C LEU A 91 1.09 -18.49 -2.64
N ASP A 92 0.75 -17.78 -3.70
CA ASP A 92 1.63 -17.51 -4.84
C ASP A 92 2.03 -16.02 -4.79
N VAL A 93 3.34 -15.75 -4.84
CA VAL A 93 3.89 -14.40 -4.80
C VAL A 93 4.86 -14.20 -5.95
N ASP A 94 4.59 -13.19 -6.77
CA ASP A 94 5.47 -12.76 -7.86
C ASP A 94 6.02 -11.37 -7.57
N CYS A 95 7.33 -11.26 -7.33
CA CYS A 95 8.02 -10.00 -7.11
C CYS A 95 8.73 -9.52 -8.38
N TYR A 96 8.50 -8.26 -8.72
CA TYR A 96 9.15 -7.56 -9.83
C TYR A 96 9.68 -6.22 -9.34
N GLY A 97 11.00 -6.07 -9.27
CA GLY A 97 11.62 -4.86 -8.71
C GLY A 97 11.18 -4.61 -7.27
N ASP A 98 10.54 -3.47 -7.03
CA ASP A 98 10.01 -3.03 -5.73
C ASP A 98 8.54 -3.40 -5.48
N SER A 99 7.92 -4.15 -6.39
CA SER A 99 6.49 -4.50 -6.36
C SER A 99 6.29 -6.01 -6.23
N ALA A 100 5.33 -6.43 -5.40
CA ALA A 100 4.91 -7.83 -5.25
C ALA A 100 3.43 -7.98 -5.59
N PHE A 101 3.10 -9.00 -6.39
CA PHE A 101 1.75 -9.44 -6.67
C PHE A 101 1.49 -10.73 -5.91
N VAL A 102 0.46 -10.71 -5.06
CA VAL A 102 0.15 -11.80 -4.16
C VAL A 102 -1.21 -12.38 -4.53
N GLN A 103 -1.25 -13.70 -4.67
CA GLN A 103 -2.45 -14.48 -4.83
C GLN A 103 -2.56 -15.48 -3.68
N VAL A 104 -3.65 -15.37 -2.91
CA VAL A 104 -4.02 -16.40 -1.92
C VAL A 104 -5.25 -17.13 -2.41
N SER A 105 -5.13 -18.45 -2.50
CA SER A 105 -6.26 -19.32 -2.77
C SER A 105 -6.49 -20.25 -1.58
N GLY A 106 -7.75 -20.47 -1.23
CA GLY A 106 -8.08 -21.30 -0.08
C GLY A 106 -9.51 -21.81 -0.10
N MET A 107 -9.81 -22.66 0.87
CA MET A 107 -11.14 -23.23 1.06
C MET A 107 -11.56 -23.17 2.52
N TRP A 108 -12.67 -22.49 2.80
CA TRP A 108 -13.25 -22.33 4.14
C TRP A 108 -14.56 -23.09 4.26
N ARG A 109 -14.92 -23.54 5.45
CA ARG A 109 -16.18 -24.22 5.73
C ARG A 109 -17.03 -23.44 6.72
N VAL A 110 -18.31 -23.24 6.39
CA VAL A 110 -19.34 -22.67 7.28
C VAL A 110 -19.74 -23.71 8.33
N HIS A 111 -18.82 -24.02 9.24
CA HIS A 111 -18.93 -25.11 10.23
C HIS A 111 -19.76 -24.74 11.47
N CYS A 112 -20.20 -23.48 11.58
CA CYS A 112 -20.81 -22.92 12.78
C CYS A 112 -22.28 -22.55 12.60
N VAL A 113 -22.90 -22.85 11.46
CA VAL A 113 -24.31 -22.53 11.17
C VAL A 113 -25.05 -23.82 10.85
N MET A 114 -26.27 -23.97 11.37
CA MET A 114 -27.16 -25.09 11.07
C MET A 114 -27.36 -25.26 9.56
N ARG A 115 -27.40 -26.51 9.08
CA ARG A 115 -27.60 -26.84 7.66
C ARG A 115 -28.90 -26.29 7.05
N SER A 116 -29.94 -26.06 7.86
CA SER A 116 -31.22 -25.49 7.42
C SER A 116 -31.27 -23.95 7.46
N ARG A 117 -30.15 -23.30 7.79
CA ARG A 117 -30.03 -21.86 7.94
C ARG A 117 -28.87 -21.33 7.10
N SER A 118 -28.94 -20.04 6.79
CA SER A 118 -27.92 -19.31 6.06
C SER A 118 -27.45 -18.12 6.90
N CYS A 119 -26.20 -17.72 6.71
CA CYS A 119 -25.66 -16.46 7.24
C CYS A 119 -24.90 -15.71 6.15
N ASP A 120 -24.62 -14.44 6.38
CA ASP A 120 -23.67 -13.72 5.53
C ASP A 120 -22.25 -14.11 5.96
N CYS A 121 -21.29 -14.06 5.04
CA CYS A 121 -19.88 -14.31 5.35
C CYS A 121 -19.05 -13.08 5.00
N ARG A 122 -18.30 -12.58 5.97
CA ARG A 122 -17.38 -11.47 5.80
C ARG A 122 -15.97 -11.99 5.57
N ILE A 123 -15.37 -11.58 4.48
CA ILE A 123 -13.98 -11.82 4.12
C ILE A 123 -13.17 -10.64 4.61
N ALA A 124 -11.99 -10.90 5.16
CA ALA A 124 -11.01 -9.87 5.47
C ALA A 124 -9.65 -10.23 4.87
N VAL A 125 -9.05 -9.28 4.16
CA VAL A 125 -7.79 -9.43 3.42
C VAL A 125 -6.82 -8.38 3.96
N PRO A 126 -5.96 -8.74 4.93
CA PRO A 126 -4.84 -7.91 5.32
C PRO A 126 -3.75 -7.96 4.24
N MET A 127 -3.17 -6.80 3.94
CA MET A 127 -2.14 -6.61 2.92
C MET A 127 -0.89 -5.99 3.56
N GLY A 128 0.27 -6.13 2.89
CA GLY A 128 1.52 -5.52 3.33
C GLY A 128 1.59 -4.01 3.07
N ASP A 129 2.81 -3.47 3.14
CA ASP A 129 3.07 -2.03 2.96
C ASP A 129 2.60 -1.53 1.59
N GLU A 130 1.92 -0.37 1.60
CA GLU A 130 1.29 0.23 0.41
C GLU A 130 0.44 -0.78 -0.40
N GLY A 131 -0.24 -1.70 0.29
CA GLY A 131 -1.06 -2.74 -0.32
C GLY A 131 -2.32 -2.21 -1.03
N SER A 132 -2.63 -2.77 -2.20
CA SER A 132 -3.84 -2.46 -2.98
C SER A 132 -4.54 -3.74 -3.45
N ILE A 133 -5.82 -3.86 -3.15
CA ILE A 133 -6.64 -5.01 -3.57
C ILE A 133 -6.87 -4.93 -5.09
N LEU A 134 -6.57 -6.02 -5.79
CA LEU A 134 -6.73 -6.14 -7.24
C LEU A 134 -7.99 -6.95 -7.60
N GLY A 135 -8.40 -7.89 -6.76
CA GLY A 135 -9.64 -8.59 -6.96
C GLY A 135 -9.88 -9.76 -6.01
N VAL A 136 -11.14 -10.17 -5.93
CA VAL A 136 -11.62 -11.31 -5.16
C VAL A 136 -12.54 -12.14 -6.05
N GLU A 137 -12.23 -13.43 -6.18
CA GLU A 137 -13.06 -14.44 -6.82
C GLU A 137 -13.52 -15.43 -5.76
N ILE A 138 -14.83 -15.68 -5.67
CA ILE A 138 -15.42 -16.67 -4.78
C ILE A 138 -16.22 -17.66 -5.60
N ASP A 139 -15.99 -18.94 -5.33
CA ASP A 139 -16.66 -20.04 -5.96
C ASP A 139 -17.46 -20.82 -4.91
N LEU A 140 -18.80 -20.80 -5.06
CA LEU A 140 -19.73 -21.59 -4.27
C LEU A 140 -20.35 -22.70 -5.15
N PRO A 141 -21.00 -23.72 -4.56
CA PRO A 141 -21.66 -24.77 -5.33
C PRO A 141 -22.73 -24.26 -6.31
N THR A 142 -23.53 -23.27 -5.90
CA THR A 142 -24.68 -22.77 -6.66
C THR A 142 -24.42 -21.45 -7.38
N LYS A 143 -23.40 -20.70 -6.96
CA LYS A 143 -23.12 -19.33 -7.39
C LYS A 143 -21.62 -19.08 -7.43
N SER A 144 -21.20 -18.08 -8.18
CA SER A 144 -19.85 -17.51 -8.08
C SER A 144 -19.95 -16.01 -7.93
N TYR A 145 -19.06 -15.43 -7.15
CA TYR A 145 -18.92 -14.00 -6.99
C TYR A 145 -17.56 -13.56 -7.53
N SER A 146 -17.51 -12.42 -8.19
CA SER A 146 -16.24 -11.80 -8.62
C SER A 146 -16.32 -10.30 -8.42
N THR A 147 -15.24 -9.69 -7.95
CA THR A 147 -15.15 -8.23 -7.89
C THR A 147 -14.79 -7.66 -9.26
N GLU A 148 -15.43 -6.55 -9.63
CA GLU A 148 -15.11 -5.79 -10.84
C GLU A 148 -14.99 -4.31 -10.48
N LEU A 149 -14.09 -3.58 -11.16
CA LEU A 149 -14.04 -2.13 -11.05
C LEU A 149 -14.99 -1.51 -12.08
N ILE A 150 -15.72 -0.49 -11.68
CA ILE A 150 -16.57 0.32 -12.56
C ILE A 150 -16.24 1.80 -12.41
N GLY A 151 -16.49 2.61 -13.44
CA GLY A 151 -16.37 4.06 -13.35
C GLY A 151 -17.40 4.66 -12.40
N VAL A 152 -17.03 5.70 -11.64
CA VAL A 152 -17.95 6.36 -10.70
C VAL A 152 -19.16 6.95 -11.42
N GLU A 153 -18.98 7.53 -12.61
CA GLU A 153 -20.10 8.08 -13.40
C GLU A 153 -21.09 7.00 -13.87
N GLU A 154 -20.59 5.82 -14.25
CA GLU A 154 -21.41 4.66 -14.65
C GLU A 154 -22.14 4.04 -13.45
N SER A 155 -21.55 4.14 -12.25
CA SER A 155 -22.12 3.60 -11.01
C SER A 155 -23.43 4.28 -10.60
N ASN A 156 -23.66 5.54 -10.97
CA ASN A 156 -24.89 6.27 -10.67
C ASN A 156 -26.12 5.65 -11.36
N GLY A 157 -25.95 4.97 -12.49
CA GLY A 157 -27.02 4.21 -13.16
C GLY A 157 -27.27 2.82 -12.57
N ILE A 158 -26.31 2.28 -11.80
CA ILE A 158 -26.28 0.89 -11.30
C ILE A 158 -26.56 0.81 -9.78
N GLN A 159 -26.98 1.92 -9.14
CA GLN A 159 -27.31 2.00 -7.70
C GLN A 159 -28.33 0.95 -7.20
N ASN A 160 -29.04 0.25 -8.09
CA ASN A 160 -29.96 -0.84 -7.75
C ASN A 160 -29.30 -2.22 -7.58
N ILE A 161 -28.01 -2.41 -7.88
CA ILE A 161 -27.34 -3.73 -7.83
C ILE A 161 -26.29 -3.81 -6.69
N ALA A 162 -25.56 -2.73 -6.42
CA ALA A 162 -24.49 -2.72 -5.42
C ALA A 162 -25.03 -2.27 -4.04
N ARG A 163 -24.93 -3.12 -3.03
CA ARG A 163 -25.22 -2.74 -1.64
C ARG A 163 -24.01 -1.97 -1.08
N PRO A 164 -24.20 -1.00 -0.18
CA PRO A 164 -23.10 -0.27 0.47
C PRO A 164 -22.08 -1.17 1.20
N GLU A 165 -22.41 -2.43 1.44
CA GLU A 165 -21.64 -3.43 2.18
C GLU A 165 -20.70 -4.30 1.30
N ASP A 166 -20.65 -4.02 -0.01
CA ASP A 166 -19.95 -4.81 -1.04
C ASP A 166 -18.42 -4.60 -1.10
N GLY A 167 -17.83 -3.96 -0.09
CA GLY A 167 -16.37 -3.74 -0.02
C GLY A 167 -16.01 -2.51 0.81
N GLN A 168 -15.34 -2.70 1.96
CA GLN A 168 -14.91 -1.60 2.83
C GLN A 168 -13.53 -1.87 3.44
N PHE A 169 -12.72 -0.83 3.54
CA PHE A 169 -11.45 -0.89 4.27
C PHE A 169 -11.69 -0.72 5.77
N LEU A 170 -11.35 -1.76 6.54
CA LEU A 170 -11.37 -1.73 8.01
C LEU A 170 -10.23 -0.86 8.55
N LYS A 171 -9.06 -1.02 7.94
CA LYS A 171 -7.85 -0.21 8.04
C LYS A 171 -7.33 0.00 6.61
N PRO A 172 -6.44 0.98 6.33
CA PRO A 172 -5.88 1.21 5.00
C PRO A 172 -5.28 -0.05 4.35
N HIS A 173 -4.77 -0.98 5.17
CA HIS A 173 -4.18 -2.24 4.73
C HIS A 173 -5.07 -3.47 4.96
N ILE A 174 -6.35 -3.32 5.37
CA ILE A 174 -7.27 -4.45 5.59
C ILE A 174 -8.56 -4.20 4.81
N PHE A 175 -8.69 -4.88 3.68
CA PHE A 175 -9.90 -4.86 2.87
C PHE A 175 -10.91 -5.89 3.39
N THR A 176 -12.20 -5.53 3.43
CA THR A 176 -13.28 -6.45 3.82
C THR A 176 -14.39 -6.48 2.79
N LEU A 177 -14.98 -7.65 2.59
CA LEU A 177 -16.06 -7.89 1.63
C LEU A 177 -17.09 -8.84 2.25
N THR A 178 -18.37 -8.53 2.16
CA THR A 178 -19.42 -9.41 2.72
C THR A 178 -20.20 -10.09 1.59
N ILE A 179 -20.32 -11.43 1.66
CA ILE A 179 -21.12 -12.23 0.74
C ILE A 179 -22.41 -12.64 1.45
N PRO A 180 -23.59 -12.39 0.85
CA PRO A 180 -24.85 -12.68 1.52
C PRO A 180 -25.26 -14.16 1.41
N LYS A 181 -26.01 -14.63 2.42
CA LYS A 181 -26.82 -15.87 2.38
C LYS A 181 -26.06 -17.13 1.93
N ILE A 182 -25.08 -17.56 2.72
CA ILE A 182 -24.38 -18.83 2.54
C ILE A 182 -24.92 -19.85 3.55
N ASP A 183 -25.29 -21.04 3.06
CA ASP A 183 -25.88 -22.10 3.86
C ASP A 183 -24.86 -22.77 4.79
N GLY A 184 -25.31 -23.20 5.97
CA GLY A 184 -24.52 -23.96 6.91
C GLY A 184 -23.94 -25.25 6.32
N GLY A 185 -22.65 -25.49 6.56
CA GLY A 185 -21.90 -26.64 6.02
C GLY A 185 -21.32 -26.43 4.63
N THR A 186 -21.60 -25.31 3.97
CA THR A 186 -21.07 -24.99 2.63
C THR A 186 -19.56 -24.77 2.67
N TYR A 187 -18.88 -25.23 1.61
CA TYR A 187 -17.48 -24.90 1.34
C TYR A 187 -17.40 -23.67 0.43
N ILE A 188 -16.59 -22.70 0.86
CA ILE A 188 -16.32 -21.45 0.17
C ILE A 188 -14.91 -21.56 -0.40
N SER A 189 -14.78 -21.70 -1.72
CA SER A 189 -13.47 -21.62 -2.38
C SER A 189 -13.23 -20.19 -2.84
N MET A 190 -12.04 -19.66 -2.59
CA MET A 190 -11.73 -18.26 -2.89
C MET A 190 -10.35 -18.09 -3.49
N LYS A 191 -10.20 -17.07 -4.33
CA LYS A 191 -8.93 -16.51 -4.77
C LYS A 191 -8.92 -15.02 -4.49
N LEU A 192 -7.85 -14.55 -3.87
CA LEU A 192 -7.66 -13.19 -3.41
C LEU A 192 -6.39 -12.65 -4.03
N HIS A 193 -6.49 -11.56 -4.79
CA HIS A 193 -5.37 -10.96 -5.50
C HIS A 193 -5.14 -9.54 -5.00
N TRP A 194 -3.90 -9.22 -4.62
CA TRP A 194 -3.50 -7.86 -4.27
C TRP A 194 -2.06 -7.59 -4.70
N SER A 195 -1.69 -6.31 -4.78
CA SER A 195 -0.30 -5.88 -4.92
C SER A 195 0.17 -5.19 -3.65
N GLN A 196 1.46 -5.22 -3.37
CA GLN A 196 2.08 -4.48 -2.26
C GLN A 196 3.54 -4.14 -2.61
N LYS A 197 4.12 -3.16 -1.93
CA LYS A 197 5.53 -2.81 -2.13
C LYS A 197 6.47 -3.65 -1.26
N LEU A 198 7.69 -3.82 -1.76
CA LEU A 198 8.82 -4.27 -0.96
C LEU A 198 9.48 -3.06 -0.31
N SER A 199 9.86 -3.18 0.94
CA SER A 199 10.70 -2.17 1.58
C SER A 199 12.14 -2.35 1.11
N TYR A 200 12.85 -1.24 0.97
CA TYR A 200 14.28 -1.23 0.67
C TYR A 200 14.99 -0.50 1.80
N ASN A 201 16.11 -1.06 2.27
CA ASN A 201 16.97 -0.41 3.24
C ASN A 201 18.40 -0.89 3.00
N ASP A 202 19.33 0.04 2.79
CA ASP A 202 20.77 -0.21 2.66
C ASP A 202 21.13 -1.41 1.75
N GLY A 203 20.62 -1.42 0.51
CA GLY A 203 20.94 -2.48 -0.46
C GLY A 203 20.12 -3.76 -0.34
N LYS A 204 19.15 -3.81 0.60
CA LYS A 204 18.34 -4.98 0.88
C LYS A 204 16.86 -4.72 0.63
N PHE A 205 16.26 -5.54 -0.22
CA PHE A 205 14.80 -5.63 -0.37
C PHE A 205 14.23 -6.58 0.67
N THR A 206 13.13 -6.20 1.29
CA THR A 206 12.37 -7.02 2.24
C THR A 206 10.90 -7.04 1.85
N LEU A 207 10.36 -8.25 1.73
CA LEU A 207 8.95 -8.53 1.54
C LEU A 207 8.39 -9.11 2.83
N THR A 208 7.27 -8.57 3.29
CA THR A 208 6.45 -9.17 4.35
C THR A 208 5.01 -9.29 3.87
N VAL A 209 4.51 -10.52 3.74
CA VAL A 209 3.13 -10.81 3.33
C VAL A 209 2.36 -11.37 4.54
N PRO A 210 1.22 -10.77 4.93
CA PRO A 210 0.37 -11.28 6.01
C PRO A 210 -0.04 -12.74 5.79
N PHE A 211 0.47 -13.64 6.62
CA PHE A 211 0.25 -15.09 6.51
C PHE A 211 0.23 -15.80 7.87
N ASN A 212 0.16 -15.03 8.96
CA ASN A 212 0.02 -15.55 10.31
C ASN A 212 -1.46 -15.88 10.62
N PHE A 213 -1.80 -17.16 10.67
CA PHE A 213 -3.16 -17.63 11.00
C PHE A 213 -3.32 -17.90 12.50
N PRO A 214 -4.39 -17.40 13.15
CA PRO A 214 -4.68 -17.71 14.54
C PRO A 214 -5.18 -19.16 14.71
N GLU A 215 -4.98 -19.74 15.90
CA GLU A 215 -5.30 -21.17 16.19
C GLU A 215 -6.76 -21.53 15.86
N PHE A 216 -7.71 -20.62 16.11
CA PHE A 216 -9.14 -20.86 15.92
C PHE A 216 -9.59 -20.99 14.45
N VAL A 217 -8.74 -20.69 13.47
CA VAL A 217 -9.00 -20.96 12.03
C VAL A 217 -8.66 -22.41 11.66
N THR A 218 -7.88 -23.10 12.50
CA THR A 218 -7.50 -24.49 12.28
C THR A 218 -8.69 -25.41 12.59
N PRO A 219 -9.12 -26.29 11.65
CA PRO A 219 -10.18 -27.26 11.91
C PRO A 219 -9.93 -28.08 13.17
N ALA A 220 -10.96 -28.20 14.01
CA ALA A 220 -10.85 -28.85 15.33
C ALA A 220 -10.63 -30.37 15.26
N ILE A 221 -10.88 -30.99 14.10
CA ILE A 221 -10.55 -32.40 13.84
C ILE A 221 -9.04 -32.51 13.58
N ARG A 222 -8.26 -32.63 14.66
CA ARG A 222 -6.79 -32.66 14.68
C ARG A 222 -6.13 -33.88 14.00
N GLN A 223 -6.84 -34.68 13.20
CA GLN A 223 -6.32 -35.95 12.64
C GLN A 223 -6.11 -35.90 11.11
N ILE A 224 -6.55 -34.85 10.41
CA ILE A 224 -6.40 -34.76 8.96
C ILE A 224 -5.26 -33.78 8.63
N PRO A 225 -4.15 -34.24 8.02
CA PRO A 225 -3.09 -33.34 7.57
C PRO A 225 -3.66 -32.41 6.49
N LYS A 226 -3.29 -31.12 6.56
CA LYS A 226 -3.75 -30.10 5.62
C LYS A 226 -2.58 -29.69 4.74
N LYS A 227 -2.84 -29.47 3.45
CA LYS A 227 -1.81 -29.02 2.53
C LYS A 227 -1.65 -27.52 2.61
N GLU A 228 -0.44 -27.08 2.93
CA GLU A 228 0.01 -25.69 2.87
C GLU A 228 1.06 -25.59 1.75
N ARG A 229 0.88 -24.62 0.84
CA ARG A 229 1.81 -24.37 -0.26
C ARG A 229 2.12 -22.89 -0.34
N ILE A 230 3.41 -22.57 -0.47
CA ILE A 230 3.89 -21.21 -0.71
C ILE A 230 4.86 -21.25 -1.90
N GLN A 231 4.55 -20.49 -2.94
CA GLN A 231 5.43 -20.28 -4.08
C GLN A 231 5.84 -18.81 -4.13
N LEU A 232 7.14 -18.55 -4.20
CA LEU A 232 7.70 -17.20 -4.29
C LEU A 232 8.62 -17.12 -5.50
N ASN A 233 8.26 -16.28 -6.46
CA ASN A 233 9.04 -15.99 -7.64
C ASN A 233 9.56 -14.56 -7.53
N VAL A 234 10.87 -14.37 -7.61
CA VAL A 234 11.51 -13.06 -7.53
C VAL A 234 12.20 -12.78 -8.84
N ASN A 235 11.92 -11.63 -9.42
CA ASN A 235 12.59 -11.10 -10.59
C ASN A 235 13.08 -9.68 -10.28
N SER A 236 14.39 -9.51 -10.14
CA SER A 236 14.99 -8.21 -9.87
C SER A 236 14.97 -7.28 -11.09
N GLY A 237 14.60 -7.78 -12.27
CA GLY A 237 14.60 -7.06 -13.54
C GLY A 237 16.01 -6.79 -14.04
N ILE A 238 16.68 -5.81 -13.43
CA ILE A 238 17.95 -5.24 -13.88
C ILE A 238 19.14 -5.79 -13.09
N ALA A 239 18.96 -6.12 -11.81
CA ALA A 239 20.08 -6.53 -10.97
C ALA A 239 20.41 -8.02 -11.12
N SER A 240 21.61 -8.34 -11.59
CA SER A 240 22.10 -9.72 -11.64
C SER A 240 22.61 -10.21 -10.27
N GLY A 241 22.46 -11.50 -9.97
CA GLY A 241 23.11 -12.12 -8.81
C GLY A 241 22.38 -11.95 -7.48
N ILE A 242 21.06 -12.19 -7.47
CA ILE A 242 20.24 -12.16 -6.25
C ILE A 242 20.77 -13.18 -5.22
N VAL A 243 21.10 -12.68 -4.03
CA VAL A 243 21.41 -13.48 -2.84
C VAL A 243 20.32 -13.23 -1.81
N TYR A 244 19.49 -14.24 -1.56
CA TYR A 244 18.54 -14.17 -0.46
C TYR A 244 19.26 -14.31 0.88
N GLN A 245 18.85 -13.52 1.88
CA GLN A 245 19.53 -13.42 3.17
C GLN A 245 18.70 -14.00 4.31
N ALA A 246 17.38 -13.86 4.23
CA ALA A 246 16.46 -14.37 5.25
C ALA A 246 15.17 -14.85 4.59
N VAL A 247 14.66 -15.97 5.11
CA VAL A 247 13.40 -16.61 4.73
C VAL A 247 12.68 -17.03 6.01
N SER A 248 11.37 -16.78 6.10
CA SER A 248 10.59 -17.24 7.27
C SER A 248 10.15 -18.70 7.19
N HIS A 249 10.18 -19.31 6.00
CA HIS A 249 9.75 -20.69 5.75
C HIS A 249 10.87 -21.52 5.13
N PRO A 250 10.89 -22.86 5.32
CA PRO A 250 11.93 -23.75 4.79
C PRO A 250 11.71 -24.01 3.28
N PHE A 251 12.01 -23.01 2.47
CA PHE A 251 11.88 -23.07 1.02
C PHE A 251 12.89 -24.03 0.35
N GLN A 252 12.44 -24.69 -0.70
CA GLN A 252 13.29 -25.37 -1.67
C GLN A 252 13.43 -24.50 -2.92
N GLU A 253 14.65 -24.36 -3.42
CA GLU A 253 14.90 -23.63 -4.66
C GLU A 253 14.44 -24.46 -5.86
N SER A 254 13.52 -23.90 -6.65
CA SER A 254 12.95 -24.54 -7.83
C SER A 254 13.63 -24.11 -9.12
N LYS A 255 14.06 -22.84 -9.22
CA LYS A 255 14.68 -22.22 -10.40
C LYS A 255 15.64 -21.10 -10.01
N ARG A 256 16.75 -20.96 -10.75
CA ARG A 256 17.68 -19.83 -10.64
C ARG A 256 18.30 -19.50 -11.99
N ASN A 257 18.03 -18.31 -12.51
CA ASN A 257 18.62 -17.78 -13.74
C ASN A 257 18.95 -16.29 -13.54
N GLY A 258 20.19 -15.83 -13.73
CA GLY A 258 20.60 -14.42 -13.95
C GLY A 258 20.16 -13.33 -12.94
N GLY A 259 18.84 -13.14 -12.78
CA GLY A 259 18.13 -12.21 -11.87
C GLY A 259 16.75 -12.74 -11.46
N HIS A 260 16.51 -14.05 -11.61
CA HIS A 260 15.27 -14.73 -11.27
C HIS A 260 15.55 -15.87 -10.29
N ILE A 261 14.76 -15.93 -9.22
CA ILE A 261 14.75 -17.03 -8.24
C ILE A 261 13.32 -17.48 -8.04
N GLY A 262 13.08 -18.79 -8.15
CA GLY A 262 11.80 -19.41 -7.78
C GLY A 262 11.99 -20.29 -6.54
N LEU A 263 11.23 -20.06 -5.49
CA LEU A 263 11.22 -20.79 -4.24
C LEU A 263 9.86 -21.48 -4.04
N LEU A 264 9.86 -22.72 -3.58
CA LEU A 264 8.66 -23.50 -3.30
C LEU A 264 8.76 -24.13 -1.92
N TYR A 265 7.68 -23.99 -1.15
CA TYR A 265 7.46 -24.70 0.10
C TYR A 265 6.12 -25.44 0.00
N GLU A 266 6.15 -26.75 0.26
CA GLU A 266 4.94 -27.58 0.34
C GLU A 266 5.06 -28.47 1.57
N ALA A 267 4.07 -28.40 2.46
CA ALA A 267 4.03 -29.21 3.66
C ALA A 267 2.60 -29.69 3.99
N ASN A 268 2.54 -30.83 4.67
CA ASN A 268 1.34 -31.32 5.32
C ASN A 268 1.38 -30.89 6.78
N VAL A 269 0.55 -29.92 7.15
CA VAL A 269 0.56 -29.29 8.47
C VAL A 269 -0.67 -29.67 9.30
N MET A 270 -0.49 -29.72 10.62
CA MET A 270 -1.58 -29.98 11.58
C MET A 270 -2.27 -28.68 11.99
N THR A 271 -1.47 -27.64 12.18
CA THR A 271 -1.84 -26.25 12.45
C THR A 271 -1.29 -25.37 11.33
N TRP A 272 -2.01 -24.30 10.99
CA TRP A 272 -1.56 -23.34 9.98
C TRP A 272 -0.35 -22.53 10.47
N SER A 273 0.38 -21.92 9.52
CA SER A 273 1.51 -21.04 9.83
C SER A 273 1.15 -19.93 10.81
N HIS A 274 1.98 -19.73 11.84
CA HIS A 274 1.85 -18.69 12.86
C HIS A 274 2.84 -17.52 12.67
N THR A 275 3.39 -17.43 11.47
CA THR A 275 4.40 -16.43 11.09
C THR A 275 4.10 -15.91 9.71
N ASP A 276 4.24 -14.60 9.51
CA ASP A 276 4.12 -14.01 8.19
C ASP A 276 5.18 -14.53 7.22
N LEU A 277 4.88 -14.48 5.92
CA LEU A 277 5.90 -14.74 4.92
C LEU A 277 6.84 -13.53 4.89
N SER A 278 8.08 -13.73 5.33
CA SER A 278 9.16 -12.75 5.27
C SER A 278 10.25 -13.28 4.37
N PHE A 279 10.61 -12.49 3.36
CA PHE A 279 11.68 -12.79 2.43
C PHE A 279 12.55 -11.56 2.24
N SER A 280 13.87 -11.73 2.22
CA SER A 280 14.76 -10.63 1.92
C SER A 280 15.91 -11.02 1.02
N TYR A 281 16.29 -10.12 0.14
CA TYR A 281 17.36 -10.32 -0.81
C TYR A 281 18.19 -9.05 -1.01
N GLY A 282 19.50 -9.25 -1.20
CA GLY A 282 20.45 -8.18 -1.47
C GLY A 282 20.59 -7.92 -2.97
N VAL A 283 20.74 -6.65 -3.31
CA VAL A 283 21.04 -6.16 -4.66
C VAL A 283 22.31 -5.31 -4.55
N SER A 284 23.42 -5.94 -4.14
CA SER A 284 24.64 -5.22 -3.77
C SER A 284 25.57 -4.97 -4.96
N SER A 285 25.88 -3.69 -5.17
CA SER A 285 26.99 -3.17 -5.98
C SER A 285 27.75 -2.14 -5.15
N GLY A 286 29.05 -1.99 -5.38
CA GLY A 286 29.85 -0.94 -4.71
C GLY A 286 29.46 0.48 -5.14
N ASN A 287 28.91 0.64 -6.34
CA ASN A 287 28.58 1.94 -6.94
C ASN A 287 27.08 2.07 -7.23
N ILE A 288 26.61 3.31 -7.45
CA ILE A 288 25.27 3.56 -8.00
C ILE A 288 25.22 2.89 -9.38
N PHE A 289 24.15 2.18 -9.66
CA PHE A 289 23.95 1.49 -10.93
C PHE A 289 22.47 1.47 -11.29
N GLY A 290 22.16 1.10 -12.53
CA GLY A 290 20.79 1.01 -12.97
C GLY A 290 20.68 0.41 -14.36
N GLY A 291 19.46 0.40 -14.87
CA GLY A 291 19.13 -0.12 -16.18
C GLY A 291 17.72 0.28 -16.56
N ALA A 292 17.32 -0.12 -17.75
CA ALA A 292 16.02 0.19 -18.30
C ALA A 292 15.40 -1.05 -18.92
N LEU A 293 14.11 -1.24 -18.67
CA LEU A 293 13.30 -2.30 -19.26
C LEU A 293 12.39 -1.69 -20.31
N LEU A 294 12.29 -2.34 -21.48
CA LEU A 294 11.38 -1.96 -22.55
C LEU A 294 10.36 -3.08 -22.78
N GLN A 295 9.08 -2.73 -22.80
CA GLN A 295 7.98 -3.64 -23.08
C GLN A 295 7.13 -3.11 -24.23
N SER A 296 6.95 -3.95 -25.26
CA SER A 296 6.04 -3.64 -26.34
C SER A 296 4.57 -3.78 -25.90
N PRO A 297 3.68 -2.94 -26.42
CA PRO A 297 2.28 -2.95 -26.03
C PRO A 297 1.61 -4.25 -26.45
N SER A 298 0.62 -4.68 -25.68
CA SER A 298 -0.27 -5.77 -26.09
C SER A 298 -1.23 -5.30 -27.18
N LEU A 299 -1.77 -6.22 -27.99
CA LEU A 299 -2.79 -5.92 -29.01
C LEU A 299 -4.04 -5.22 -28.45
N TYR A 300 -4.33 -5.42 -27.17
CA TYR A 300 -5.48 -4.84 -26.47
C TYR A 300 -5.11 -3.62 -25.61
N ASP A 301 -3.90 -3.08 -25.76
CA ASP A 301 -3.51 -1.85 -25.09
C ASP A 301 -4.24 -0.65 -25.70
N ILE A 302 -4.73 0.25 -24.85
CA ILE A 302 -5.33 1.53 -25.27
C ILE A 302 -4.26 2.41 -25.93
N ASP A 303 -3.01 2.27 -25.49
CA ASP A 303 -1.86 3.00 -25.97
C ASP A 303 -0.90 2.04 -26.67
N GLN A 304 -0.72 2.24 -27.99
CA GLN A 304 0.10 1.38 -28.84
C GLN A 304 1.57 1.82 -28.88
N ARG A 305 2.01 2.64 -27.92
CA ARG A 305 3.42 3.01 -27.72
C ARG A 305 4.12 2.01 -26.81
N ASP A 306 5.43 1.85 -27.00
CA ASP A 306 6.25 1.02 -26.12
C ASP A 306 6.31 1.64 -24.73
N MET A 307 6.33 0.81 -23.69
CA MET A 307 6.47 1.24 -22.30
C MET A 307 7.89 0.99 -21.84
N PHE A 308 8.49 1.97 -21.17
CA PHE A 308 9.79 1.82 -20.55
C PHE A 308 9.72 2.02 -19.02
N CYS A 309 10.64 1.36 -18.33
CA CYS A 309 10.83 1.48 -16.88
C CYS A 309 12.33 1.55 -16.59
N ILE A 310 12.79 2.68 -16.07
CA ILE A 310 14.17 2.91 -15.66
C ILE A 310 14.25 2.72 -14.15
N CYS A 311 15.18 1.88 -13.69
CA CYS A 311 15.45 1.71 -12.26
C CYS A 311 16.89 2.10 -11.94
N LEU A 312 17.07 2.99 -10.96
CA LEU A 312 18.37 3.34 -10.38
C LEU A 312 18.45 2.82 -8.94
N PHE A 313 19.59 2.21 -8.61
CA PHE A 313 19.89 1.66 -7.29
C PHE A 313 21.05 2.43 -6.66
N PRO A 314 20.95 2.83 -5.38
CA PRO A 314 21.96 3.67 -4.73
C PRO A 314 23.32 2.96 -4.54
N GLY A 315 23.35 1.62 -4.57
CA GLY A 315 24.54 0.84 -4.24
C GLY A 315 24.98 1.01 -2.78
N SER A 316 26.16 0.49 -2.42
CA SER A 316 26.72 0.68 -1.08
C SER A 316 27.16 2.15 -0.86
N GLN A 317 26.89 2.67 0.34
CA GLN A 317 27.28 4.03 0.74
C GLN A 317 28.60 4.09 1.51
N GLN A 318 29.31 2.96 1.65
CA GLN A 318 30.51 2.91 2.48
C GLN A 318 31.62 3.84 1.95
N GLY A 319 32.01 4.82 2.75
CA GLY A 319 33.08 5.78 2.44
C GLY A 319 32.70 6.94 1.50
N LYS A 320 31.42 7.10 1.14
CA LYS A 320 30.95 8.22 0.30
C LYS A 320 30.62 9.44 1.15
N LYS A 321 30.90 10.64 0.62
CA LYS A 321 30.46 11.90 1.23
C LYS A 321 28.96 12.08 1.04
N VAL A 322 28.27 12.40 2.13
CA VAL A 322 26.84 12.71 2.15
C VAL A 322 26.64 14.21 1.93
N PHE A 323 25.52 14.61 1.34
CA PHE A 323 25.14 16.02 1.25
C PHE A 323 24.96 16.65 2.62
N ARG A 324 25.41 17.90 2.77
CA ARG A 324 24.96 18.75 3.87
C ARG A 324 23.48 19.09 3.68
N LYS A 325 22.75 19.23 4.77
CA LYS A 325 21.29 19.40 4.73
C LYS A 325 20.91 20.74 5.32
N GLU A 326 20.01 21.45 4.65
CA GLU A 326 19.34 22.63 5.16
C GLU A 326 17.86 22.26 5.31
N VAL A 327 17.42 21.95 6.52
CA VAL A 327 16.13 21.30 6.77
C VAL A 327 15.17 22.24 7.51
N ILE A 328 14.01 22.51 6.93
CA ILE A 328 12.95 23.26 7.62
C ILE A 328 11.74 22.37 7.84
N PHE A 329 11.35 22.19 9.10
CA PHE A 329 10.11 21.50 9.46
C PHE A 329 8.98 22.52 9.50
N VAL A 330 7.98 22.38 8.64
CA VAL A 330 6.77 23.21 8.60
C VAL A 330 5.61 22.37 9.16
N VAL A 331 5.18 22.71 10.36
CA VAL A 331 4.32 21.85 11.19
C VAL A 331 2.99 22.52 11.46
N ASP A 332 1.91 21.87 11.06
CA ASP A 332 0.55 22.28 11.40
C ASP A 332 0.30 22.06 12.91
N ILE A 333 -0.12 23.11 13.59
CA ILE A 333 -0.50 23.13 15.02
C ILE A 333 -1.95 23.55 15.21
N SER A 334 -2.75 23.51 14.15
CA SER A 334 -4.19 23.79 14.21
C SER A 334 -4.92 22.87 15.19
N SER A 335 -6.14 23.25 15.54
CA SER A 335 -6.93 22.54 16.55
C SER A 335 -7.16 21.04 16.24
N SER A 336 -7.16 20.64 14.96
CA SER A 336 -7.32 19.25 14.52
C SER A 336 -6.11 18.38 14.86
N MET A 337 -4.90 18.96 14.83
CA MET A 337 -3.65 18.25 15.15
C MET A 337 -3.50 17.91 16.63
N ARG A 338 -4.32 18.48 17.53
CA ARG A 338 -4.17 18.30 18.99
C ARG A 338 -4.23 16.83 19.43
N GLY A 339 -3.55 16.53 20.53
CA GLY A 339 -3.44 15.18 21.08
C GLY A 339 -2.41 14.33 20.34
N ARG A 340 -2.75 13.07 20.04
CA ARG A 340 -1.80 12.07 19.55
C ARG A 340 -1.11 12.46 18.24
N SER A 341 -1.79 13.14 17.32
CA SER A 341 -1.20 13.54 16.03
C SER A 341 -0.03 14.50 16.21
N LEU A 342 -0.21 15.58 17.00
CA LEU A 342 0.84 16.53 17.30
C LEU A 342 1.94 15.93 18.18
N GLU A 343 1.61 15.09 19.16
CA GLU A 343 2.59 14.40 20.00
C GLU A 343 3.50 13.48 19.16
N SER A 344 2.91 12.66 18.30
CA SER A 344 3.65 11.83 17.33
C SER A 344 4.51 12.68 16.39
N THR A 345 3.97 13.81 15.91
CA THR A 345 4.73 14.75 15.07
C THR A 345 5.96 15.31 15.78
N LYS A 346 5.80 15.79 17.02
CA LYS A 346 6.91 16.29 17.85
C LYS A 346 7.97 15.21 18.07
N ASN A 347 7.56 14.00 18.42
CA ASN A 347 8.46 12.87 18.64
C ASN A 347 9.25 12.49 17.38
N ALA A 348 8.56 12.47 16.23
CA ALA A 348 9.19 12.14 14.97
C ALA A 348 10.18 13.21 14.52
N ILE A 349 9.87 14.50 14.71
CA ILE A 349 10.78 15.61 14.42
C ILE A 349 11.99 15.56 15.33
N ASN A 350 11.83 15.34 16.64
CA ASN A 350 12.96 15.17 17.56
C ASN A 350 13.90 14.03 17.12
N THR A 351 13.31 12.91 16.68
CA THR A 351 14.07 11.77 16.14
C THR A 351 14.76 12.12 14.81
N ALA A 352 14.17 12.99 13.98
CA ALA A 352 14.78 13.46 12.75
C ALA A 352 15.94 14.43 13.03
N LEU A 353 15.77 15.35 13.98
CA LEU A 353 16.80 16.29 14.43
C LEU A 353 18.01 15.54 14.98
N SER A 354 17.81 14.47 15.76
CA SER A 354 18.92 13.65 16.28
C SER A 354 19.67 12.87 15.20
N LYS A 355 19.14 12.77 13.98
CA LYS A 355 19.80 12.13 12.82
C LYS A 355 20.62 13.13 11.98
N LEU A 356 20.53 14.43 12.27
CA LEU A 356 21.30 15.45 11.57
C LEU A 356 22.76 15.46 12.04
N SER A 357 23.66 15.75 11.10
CA SER A 357 25.08 16.00 11.40
C SER A 357 25.25 17.39 12.02
N PRO A 358 26.25 17.63 12.89
CA PRO A 358 26.57 18.98 13.38
C PRO A 358 26.90 20.01 12.27
N GLU A 359 27.23 19.55 11.07
CA GLU A 359 27.43 20.41 9.88
C GLU A 359 26.13 20.74 9.13
N ASP A 360 25.04 20.04 9.43
CA ASP A 360 23.72 20.34 8.89
C ASP A 360 23.12 21.54 9.61
N SER A 361 22.15 22.19 8.97
CA SER A 361 21.38 23.26 9.58
C SER A 361 19.90 22.98 9.49
N PHE A 362 19.15 23.48 10.47
CA PHE A 362 17.72 23.30 10.53
C PHE A 362 16.99 24.54 11.03
N ASN A 363 15.67 24.54 10.84
CA ASN A 363 14.74 25.44 11.53
C ASN A 363 13.37 24.77 11.65
N ILE A 364 12.50 25.31 12.51
CA ILE A 364 11.12 24.84 12.70
C ILE A 364 10.18 26.01 12.56
N ILE A 365 9.13 25.82 11.76
CA ILE A 365 8.04 26.75 11.54
C ILE A 365 6.75 26.03 11.94
N ALA A 366 6.12 26.46 13.02
CA ALA A 366 4.80 25.99 13.39
C ALA A 366 3.75 26.97 12.82
N PHE A 367 2.62 26.45 12.35
CA PHE A 367 1.57 27.29 11.77
C PHE A 367 0.15 26.84 12.11
N SER A 368 -0.72 27.83 12.26
CA SER A 368 -2.18 27.72 12.30
C SER A 368 -2.73 28.78 11.33
N ASP A 369 -3.55 29.70 11.80
CA ASP A 369 -3.80 31.02 11.20
C ASP A 369 -2.57 31.95 11.27
N GLU A 370 -1.78 31.83 12.32
CA GLU A 370 -0.51 32.55 12.51
C GLU A 370 0.71 31.69 12.16
N THR A 371 1.88 32.32 12.09
CA THR A 371 3.16 31.64 11.83
C THR A 371 4.13 31.89 12.96
N PHE A 372 4.57 30.81 13.61
CA PHE A 372 5.53 30.82 14.70
C PHE A 372 6.87 30.26 14.21
N LEU A 373 7.93 31.05 14.39
CA LEU A 373 9.28 30.67 13.99
C LEU A 373 10.07 30.31 15.24
N TYR A 374 10.75 29.16 15.23
CA TYR A 374 11.71 28.82 16.27
C TYR A 374 12.88 29.81 16.27
N CYS A 375 13.51 29.98 15.11
CA CYS A 375 14.56 30.98 14.87
C CYS A 375 14.26 31.81 13.62
N THR A 376 14.79 33.03 13.54
CA THR A 376 14.63 33.91 12.36
C THR A 376 15.54 33.52 11.19
N SER A 377 16.57 32.72 11.44
CA SER A 377 17.50 32.19 10.44
C SER A 377 17.80 30.71 10.72
N MET A 378 18.38 30.03 9.72
CA MET A 378 18.89 28.66 9.88
C MET A 378 19.90 28.56 11.04
N VAL A 379 19.81 27.50 11.83
CA VAL A 379 20.73 27.20 12.93
C VAL A 379 21.46 25.88 12.69
N LEU A 380 22.70 25.75 13.14
CA LEU A 380 23.43 24.48 13.04
C LEU A 380 22.81 23.43 13.97
N ALA A 381 22.86 22.16 13.56
CA ALA A 381 22.36 21.04 14.33
C ALA A 381 23.31 20.63 15.48
N SER A 382 23.65 21.57 16.37
CA SER A 382 24.35 21.26 17.62
C SER A 382 23.40 20.63 18.63
N GLU A 383 23.93 19.85 19.57
CA GLU A 383 23.14 19.24 20.66
C GLU A 383 22.32 20.29 21.42
N GLU A 384 22.93 21.44 21.75
CA GLU A 384 22.26 22.57 22.40
C GLU A 384 21.12 23.15 21.55
N SER A 385 21.31 23.30 20.23
CA SER A 385 20.28 23.82 19.34
C SER A 385 19.11 22.86 19.21
N ILE A 386 19.39 21.55 19.16
CA ILE A 386 18.37 20.49 19.11
C ILE A 386 17.56 20.45 20.42
N GLU A 387 18.22 20.59 21.57
CA GLU A 387 17.56 20.67 22.88
C GLU A 387 16.67 21.91 22.97
N ASN A 388 17.19 23.08 22.62
CA ASN A 388 16.43 24.34 22.59
C ASN A 388 15.22 24.27 21.64
N ALA A 389 15.36 23.62 20.48
CA ALA A 389 14.25 23.40 19.54
C ALA A 389 13.19 22.43 20.09
N SER A 390 13.63 21.38 20.78
CA SER A 390 12.75 20.41 21.43
C SER A 390 11.94 21.08 22.55
N GLU A 391 12.58 21.91 23.37
CA GLU A 391 11.92 22.72 24.39
C GLU A 391 10.93 23.70 23.76
N TRP A 392 11.32 24.38 22.68
CA TRP A 392 10.44 25.30 21.98
C TRP A 392 9.19 24.57 21.47
N MET A 393 9.33 23.43 20.79
CA MET A 393 8.19 22.63 20.34
C MET A 393 7.32 22.11 21.49
N SER A 394 7.89 21.88 22.68
CA SER A 394 7.13 21.46 23.86
C SER A 394 6.14 22.53 24.34
N LYS A 395 6.42 23.83 24.07
CA LYS A 395 5.54 24.93 24.47
C LYS A 395 4.23 24.90 23.70
N GLU A 396 3.13 25.19 24.39
CA GLU A 396 1.82 25.31 23.75
C GLU A 396 1.76 26.61 22.95
N HIS A 397 1.69 26.47 21.62
CA HIS A 397 1.44 27.54 20.68
C HIS A 397 -0.06 27.48 20.33
N SER A 398 -0.92 27.89 21.27
CA SER A 398 -2.35 27.56 21.24
C SER A 398 -3.24 28.76 20.95
N GLU A 399 -3.02 29.45 19.85
CA GLU A 399 -3.89 30.55 19.42
C GLU A 399 -4.13 30.45 17.91
N GLY A 400 -5.15 29.67 17.52
CA GLY A 400 -5.51 29.56 16.10
C GLY A 400 -6.55 28.48 15.76
N ASN A 401 -7.60 28.87 15.03
CA ASN A 401 -8.63 27.95 14.52
C ASN A 401 -8.51 27.69 13.01
N GLY A 402 -7.63 28.39 12.31
CA GLY A 402 -7.43 28.27 10.86
C GLY A 402 -6.13 27.56 10.48
N THR A 403 -5.93 27.42 9.16
CA THR A 403 -4.75 26.77 8.57
C THR A 403 -4.27 27.60 7.36
N ASN A 404 -3.30 28.50 7.57
CA ASN A 404 -2.63 29.31 6.53
C ASN A 404 -1.28 28.68 6.20
N MET A 405 -1.23 27.88 5.13
CA MET A 405 -0.03 27.13 4.74
C MET A 405 0.90 27.89 3.78
N LEU A 406 0.36 28.81 2.97
CA LEU A 406 1.18 29.51 1.95
C LEU A 406 2.25 30.39 2.58
N THR A 407 1.88 31.16 3.61
CA THR A 407 2.77 32.09 4.30
C THR A 407 3.97 31.41 4.98
N PRO A 408 3.79 30.37 5.82
CA PRO A 408 4.91 29.65 6.41
C PRO A 408 5.77 28.93 5.37
N LEU A 409 5.17 28.41 4.29
CA LEU A 409 5.92 27.79 3.21
C LEU A 409 6.79 28.81 2.45
N GLN A 410 6.26 30.00 2.15
CA GLN A 410 7.05 31.08 1.56
C GLN A 410 8.24 31.46 2.44
N LYS A 411 8.00 31.67 3.74
CA LYS A 411 9.06 31.95 4.72
C LYS A 411 10.10 30.84 4.80
N ALA A 412 9.68 29.57 4.84
CA ALA A 412 10.59 28.44 4.84
C ALA A 412 11.55 28.52 3.64
N VAL A 413 11.00 28.68 2.44
CA VAL A 413 11.83 28.67 1.25
C VAL A 413 12.60 29.99 1.05
N GLU A 414 12.23 31.09 1.70
CA GLU A 414 13.06 32.30 1.79
C GLU A 414 14.24 32.16 2.75
N MET A 415 14.07 31.39 3.84
CA MET A 415 15.14 31.11 4.81
C MET A 415 16.24 30.20 4.28
N LEU A 416 15.93 29.33 3.32
CA LEU A 416 16.90 28.41 2.73
C LEU A 416 17.96 29.20 1.92
N SER A 417 19.16 29.32 2.49
CA SER A 417 20.33 29.92 1.85
C SER A 417 20.91 29.02 0.76
N SER A 418 21.45 29.58 -0.33
CA SER A 418 22.13 28.80 -1.37
C SER A 418 23.55 28.39 -0.94
N THR A 419 23.68 27.63 0.14
CA THR A 419 24.99 27.17 0.61
C THR A 419 25.53 26.16 -0.42
N PRO A 420 26.69 26.39 -1.07
CA PRO A 420 27.21 25.44 -2.03
C PRO A 420 27.45 24.07 -1.38
N GLY A 421 26.85 23.01 -1.93
CA GLY A 421 26.96 21.65 -1.37
C GLY A 421 25.90 21.27 -0.34
N SER A 422 24.93 22.13 -0.05
CA SER A 422 23.73 21.75 0.71
C SER A 422 22.57 21.34 -0.19
N ILE A 423 21.71 20.46 0.31
CA ILE A 423 20.38 20.21 -0.26
C ILE A 423 19.34 20.92 0.61
N PRO A 424 18.63 21.92 0.07
CA PRO A 424 17.54 22.59 0.77
C PRO A 424 16.28 21.71 0.78
N MET A 425 15.77 21.42 1.98
CA MET A 425 14.62 20.54 2.19
C MET A 425 13.58 21.21 3.10
N VAL A 426 12.32 21.01 2.78
CA VAL A 426 11.18 21.38 3.61
C VAL A 426 10.37 20.13 3.90
N PHE A 427 10.11 19.84 5.18
CA PHE A 427 9.16 18.80 5.58
C PHE A 427 7.88 19.44 6.05
N LEU A 428 6.82 19.33 5.26
CA LEU A 428 5.48 19.83 5.58
C LEU A 428 4.64 18.71 6.20
N VAL A 429 4.10 18.92 7.39
CA VAL A 429 3.22 17.98 8.09
C VAL A 429 1.89 18.65 8.42
N THR A 430 0.78 18.05 8.02
CA THR A 430 -0.58 18.60 8.23
C THR A 430 -1.65 17.49 8.26
N ASP A 431 -2.75 17.71 8.98
CA ASP A 431 -3.95 16.86 8.95
C ASP A 431 -5.16 17.54 8.27
N GLY A 432 -4.99 18.81 7.87
CA GLY A 432 -6.06 19.68 7.40
C GLY A 432 -6.05 19.92 5.90
N THR A 433 -7.16 20.49 5.42
CA THR A 433 -7.30 21.08 4.09
C THR A 433 -6.98 22.56 4.14
N VAL A 434 -6.42 23.10 3.08
CA VAL A 434 -6.14 24.54 2.96
C VAL A 434 -7.06 25.15 1.90
N GLU A 435 -7.54 26.38 2.08
CA GLU A 435 -8.42 27.00 1.07
C GLU A 435 -7.70 27.27 -0.26
N ASP A 436 -6.38 27.51 -0.22
CA ASP A 436 -5.56 27.98 -1.34
C ASP A 436 -4.62 26.90 -1.94
N GLU A 437 -4.95 25.61 -1.80
CA GLU A 437 -4.11 24.47 -2.22
C GLU A 437 -3.54 24.59 -3.65
N ARG A 438 -4.39 24.92 -4.63
CA ARG A 438 -3.96 25.09 -6.02
C ARG A 438 -2.99 26.27 -6.19
N LYS A 439 -3.25 27.40 -5.52
CA LYS A 439 -2.37 28.57 -5.56
C LYS A 439 -0.99 28.27 -4.97
N ILE A 440 -0.92 27.41 -3.96
CA ILE A 440 0.35 26.92 -3.39
C ILE A 440 1.13 26.12 -4.45
N CYS A 441 0.46 25.19 -5.15
CA CYS A 441 1.08 24.44 -6.25
C CYS A 441 1.51 25.35 -7.42
N GLU A 442 0.69 26.32 -7.82
CA GLU A 442 1.05 27.30 -8.87
C GLU A 442 2.25 28.17 -8.47
N TRP A 443 2.28 28.63 -7.22
CA TRP A 443 3.41 29.37 -6.67
C TRP A 443 4.68 28.54 -6.72
N MET A 444 4.59 27.26 -6.34
CA MET A 444 5.74 26.37 -6.36
C MET A 444 6.20 26.03 -7.79
N ASP A 445 5.27 25.74 -8.70
CA ASP A 445 5.58 25.48 -10.12
C ASP A 445 6.27 26.70 -10.77
N LYS A 446 5.75 27.90 -10.53
CA LYS A 446 6.36 29.15 -10.99
C LYS A 446 7.76 29.34 -10.40
N ARG A 447 7.96 28.99 -9.12
CA ARG A 447 9.26 29.07 -8.47
C ARG A 447 10.25 28.06 -9.04
N MET A 448 9.81 26.85 -9.36
CA MET A 448 10.66 25.83 -9.96
C MET A 448 11.05 26.17 -11.40
N LYS A 449 10.16 26.83 -12.16
CA LYS A 449 10.43 27.29 -13.54
C LYS A 449 11.32 28.54 -13.59
N ASN A 450 11.12 29.49 -12.68
CA ASN A 450 11.83 30.76 -12.66
C ASN A 450 13.09 30.73 -11.78
N GLY A 451 13.21 29.74 -10.91
CA GLY A 451 14.31 29.59 -9.97
C GLY A 451 15.61 29.27 -10.70
N GLY A 452 16.70 29.92 -10.28
CA GLY A 452 18.05 29.51 -10.64
C GLY A 452 18.44 28.17 -9.98
N SER A 453 19.71 27.97 -9.64
CA SER A 453 20.25 26.74 -9.04
C SER A 453 19.62 26.27 -7.70
N LEU A 454 18.58 26.95 -7.20
CA LEU A 454 17.96 26.75 -5.89
C LEU A 454 16.53 26.19 -6.01
N CYS A 455 16.40 24.88 -5.91
CA CYS A 455 15.12 24.18 -5.95
C CYS A 455 14.93 23.39 -4.62
N PRO A 456 14.13 23.89 -3.66
CA PRO A 456 13.87 23.17 -2.41
C PRO A 456 13.15 21.85 -2.69
N ARG A 457 13.48 20.81 -1.93
CA ARG A 457 12.70 19.56 -1.91
C ARG A 457 11.61 19.68 -0.86
N ILE A 458 10.35 19.77 -1.27
CA ILE A 458 9.22 19.83 -0.34
C ILE A 458 8.68 18.41 -0.16
N HIS A 459 9.05 17.78 0.95
CA HIS A 459 8.49 16.52 1.38
C HIS A 459 7.21 16.78 2.17
N THR A 460 6.13 16.07 1.86
CA THR A 460 4.82 16.32 2.47
C THR A 460 4.29 15.07 3.17
N LEU A 461 3.74 15.23 4.37
CA LEU A 461 3.03 14.19 5.09
C LEU A 461 1.61 14.63 5.42
N GLY A 462 0.63 13.90 4.87
CA GLY A 462 -0.78 14.07 5.21
C GLY A 462 -1.20 13.11 6.31
N ILE A 463 -1.81 13.61 7.39
CA ILE A 463 -2.35 12.81 8.50
C ILE A 463 -3.87 12.73 8.38
N GLY A 464 -4.41 11.54 8.57
CA GLY A 464 -5.85 11.29 8.56
C GLY A 464 -6.47 11.27 7.16
N LYS A 465 -7.79 11.10 7.14
CA LYS A 465 -8.58 10.92 5.91
C LYS A 465 -9.14 12.23 5.34
N PHE A 466 -9.11 13.30 6.13
CA PHE A 466 -9.71 14.59 5.76
C PHE A 466 -8.73 15.50 5.03
N CYS A 467 -7.43 15.23 5.11
CA CYS A 467 -6.42 15.96 4.37
C CYS A 467 -6.54 15.72 2.85
N ASN A 468 -6.32 16.77 2.04
CA ASN A 468 -6.25 16.62 0.59
C ASN A 468 -4.90 16.00 0.17
N HIS A 469 -4.90 14.67 0.09
CA HIS A 469 -3.74 13.87 -0.31
C HIS A 469 -3.30 14.11 -1.76
N HIS A 470 -4.19 14.52 -2.65
CA HIS A 470 -3.85 14.86 -4.04
C HIS A 470 -3.02 16.15 -4.11
N PHE A 471 -3.42 17.16 -3.32
CA PHE A 471 -2.67 18.41 -3.17
C PHE A 471 -1.24 18.17 -2.67
N LEU A 472 -1.11 17.48 -1.53
CA LEU A 472 0.20 17.24 -0.92
C LEU A 472 1.12 16.46 -1.86
N ARG A 473 0.58 15.43 -2.53
CA ARG A 473 1.32 14.67 -3.53
C ARG A 473 1.76 15.55 -4.70
N MET A 474 0.88 16.40 -5.24
CA MET A 474 1.24 17.31 -6.32
C MET A 474 2.35 18.29 -5.89
N LEU A 475 2.26 18.85 -4.70
CA LEU A 475 3.26 19.78 -4.15
C LEU A 475 4.64 19.10 -4.00
N ALA A 476 4.67 17.87 -3.49
CA ALA A 476 5.90 17.08 -3.41
C ALA A 476 6.48 16.79 -4.80
N MET A 477 5.64 16.35 -5.74
CA MET A 477 6.06 16.06 -7.12
C MET A 477 6.68 17.28 -7.81
N LEU A 478 6.03 18.46 -7.71
CA LEU A 478 6.53 19.70 -8.34
C LEU A 478 7.93 20.08 -7.84
N SER A 479 8.23 19.78 -6.58
CA SER A 479 9.47 20.14 -5.89
C SER A 479 10.53 19.04 -5.86
N ARG A 480 10.31 17.90 -6.54
CA ARG A 480 11.14 16.67 -6.44
C ARG A 480 11.20 16.08 -5.03
N GLY A 481 10.27 16.47 -4.16
CA GLY A 481 10.10 15.91 -2.84
C GLY A 481 9.31 14.61 -2.84
N GLU A 482 9.13 14.07 -1.64
CA GLU A 482 8.43 12.80 -1.41
C GLU A 482 7.12 13.04 -0.68
N TYR A 483 6.13 12.20 -0.99
CA TYR A 483 4.83 12.23 -0.36
C TYR A 483 4.65 11.01 0.54
N GLY A 484 4.17 11.24 1.76
CA GLY A 484 3.74 10.21 2.68
C GLY A 484 2.31 10.45 3.18
N ALA A 485 1.66 9.39 3.65
CA ALA A 485 0.32 9.46 4.24
C ALA A 485 0.21 8.57 5.47
N ALA A 486 -0.39 9.10 6.53
CA ALA A 486 -0.74 8.35 7.73
C ALA A 486 -2.24 8.38 7.93
N CYS A 487 -2.96 7.42 7.33
CA CYS A 487 -4.43 7.36 7.39
C CYS A 487 -4.98 6.90 8.76
N ASP A 488 -4.16 6.20 9.56
CA ASP A 488 -4.49 5.75 10.91
C ASP A 488 -3.51 6.33 11.93
N LEU A 489 -3.98 6.63 13.14
CA LEU A 489 -3.15 7.16 14.24
C LEU A 489 -1.97 6.25 14.59
N ASP A 490 -2.13 4.93 14.48
CA ASP A 490 -1.08 3.95 14.79
C ASP A 490 0.06 3.94 13.75
N THR A 491 -0.15 4.57 12.59
CA THR A 491 0.81 4.59 11.48
C THR A 491 1.58 5.91 11.35
N ILE A 492 1.22 6.92 12.16
CA ILE A 492 1.81 8.26 12.07
C ILE A 492 3.33 8.20 12.26
N ASP A 493 3.79 7.61 13.35
CA ASP A 493 5.22 7.56 13.67
C ASP A 493 6.03 6.83 12.60
N SER A 494 5.55 5.67 12.14
CA SER A 494 6.27 4.86 11.15
C SER A 494 6.33 5.53 9.78
N GLN A 495 5.25 6.17 9.33
CA GLN A 495 5.20 6.89 8.05
C GLN A 495 6.04 8.18 8.08
N MET A 496 6.03 8.91 9.21
CA MET A 496 6.94 10.05 9.42
C MET A 496 8.40 9.62 9.35
N GLN A 497 8.78 8.57 10.08
CA GLN A 497 10.15 8.07 10.08
C GLN A 497 10.59 7.58 8.68
N LYS A 498 9.69 6.93 7.94
CA LYS A 498 9.92 6.52 6.55
C LYS A 498 10.19 7.74 5.65
N LEU A 499 9.35 8.77 5.75
CA LEU A 499 9.50 10.01 4.97
C LEU A 499 10.80 10.75 5.30
N PHE A 500 11.10 10.94 6.59
CA PHE A 500 12.31 11.63 7.03
C PHE A 500 13.58 10.87 6.64
N SER A 501 13.61 9.56 6.88
CA SER A 501 14.79 8.75 6.53
C SER A 501 15.01 8.77 5.01
N LYS A 502 13.94 8.65 4.21
CA LYS A 502 14.03 8.71 2.75
C LYS A 502 14.53 10.07 2.25
N GLY A 503 13.95 11.18 2.71
CA GLY A 503 14.34 12.54 2.27
C GLY A 503 15.75 12.92 2.71
N LEU A 504 16.09 12.66 3.98
CA LEU A 504 17.39 13.00 4.54
C LEU A 504 18.51 12.16 3.91
N SER A 505 18.25 10.95 3.42
CA SER A 505 19.29 10.06 2.90
C SER A 505 19.54 10.17 1.39
N THR A 506 19.43 11.39 0.83
CA THR A 506 19.72 11.64 -0.59
C THR A 506 21.19 11.32 -0.93
N VAL A 507 21.43 10.51 -1.97
CA VAL A 507 22.76 10.09 -2.44
C VAL A 507 23.11 10.64 -3.82
N LEU A 508 22.12 10.92 -4.66
CA LEU A 508 22.30 11.50 -5.99
C LEU A 508 21.20 12.51 -6.26
N ALA A 509 21.58 13.78 -6.42
CA ALA A 509 20.64 14.88 -6.63
C ALA A 509 20.61 15.37 -8.08
N ASN A 510 19.51 16.05 -8.45
CA ASN A 510 19.32 16.71 -9.74
C ASN A 510 19.49 15.74 -10.92
N ILE A 511 18.83 14.59 -10.80
CA ILE A 511 18.91 13.53 -11.80
C ILE A 511 18.25 14.02 -13.10
N THR A 512 18.96 13.80 -14.20
CA THR A 512 18.51 14.06 -15.58
C THR A 512 18.85 12.85 -16.45
N ILE A 513 18.05 12.60 -17.49
CA ILE A 513 18.25 11.49 -18.42
C ILE A 513 18.31 12.10 -19.83
N ASP A 514 19.38 11.79 -20.55
CA ASP A 514 19.72 12.41 -21.83
C ASP A 514 18.63 12.25 -22.91
N ALA A 515 17.91 11.13 -22.94
CA ALA A 515 16.85 10.93 -23.92
C ALA A 515 15.58 11.77 -23.67
N PHE A 516 15.39 12.32 -22.46
CA PHE A 516 14.15 13.05 -22.13
C PHE A 516 14.10 14.47 -22.70
N ASP A 517 15.20 14.95 -23.27
CA ASP A 517 15.25 16.25 -23.95
C ASP A 517 14.53 16.21 -25.32
N ASP A 518 14.24 15.01 -25.87
CA ASP A 518 13.47 14.82 -27.12
C ASP A 518 11.98 14.53 -26.83
N HIS A 519 11.24 15.62 -26.55
CA HIS A 519 9.84 15.57 -26.11
C HIS A 519 8.84 15.04 -27.14
N GLU A 520 9.21 14.91 -28.43
CA GLU A 520 8.28 14.45 -29.47
C GLU A 520 8.11 12.93 -29.47
N GLN A 521 9.04 12.18 -28.87
CA GLN A 521 9.03 10.71 -28.89
C GLN A 521 8.81 10.05 -27.52
N ILE A 522 9.04 10.77 -26.41
CA ILE A 522 9.05 10.17 -25.05
C ILE A 522 8.11 10.92 -24.10
N GLU A 523 7.10 10.23 -23.57
CA GLU A 523 6.23 10.69 -22.49
C GLU A 523 6.69 10.07 -21.16
N VAL A 524 7.26 10.88 -20.26
CA VAL A 524 7.58 10.47 -18.89
C VAL A 524 6.39 10.79 -17.98
N TYR A 525 6.00 9.86 -17.11
CA TYR A 525 4.82 10.08 -16.24
C TYR A 525 5.08 11.10 -15.12
N SER A 526 6.32 11.23 -14.66
CA SER A 526 6.71 12.25 -13.68
C SER A 526 7.17 13.52 -14.37
N SER A 527 6.61 14.66 -13.99
CA SER A 527 7.03 15.98 -14.48
C SER A 527 8.43 16.38 -14.00
N CYS A 528 8.82 15.92 -12.82
CA CYS A 528 10.12 16.15 -12.23
C CYS A 528 10.71 14.81 -11.76
N ILE A 529 11.97 14.54 -12.08
CA ILE A 529 12.65 13.33 -11.59
C ILE A 529 13.08 13.55 -10.13
N PRO A 530 12.63 12.71 -9.17
CA PRO A 530 13.09 12.76 -7.79
C PRO A 530 14.59 12.46 -7.66
N ASP A 531 15.16 12.83 -6.52
CA ASP A 531 16.52 12.44 -6.18
C ASP A 531 16.59 10.96 -5.77
N LEU A 532 17.78 10.35 -5.87
CA LEU A 532 17.99 8.97 -5.41
C LEU A 532 18.34 8.99 -3.92
N SER A 533 17.65 8.18 -3.12
CA SER A 533 17.91 7.99 -1.69
C SER A 533 18.59 6.64 -1.43
N SER A 534 19.35 6.52 -0.34
CA SER A 534 19.85 5.22 0.13
C SER A 534 18.73 4.30 0.63
N GLU A 535 17.57 4.86 0.96
CA GLU A 535 16.41 4.13 1.50
C GLU A 535 15.47 3.60 0.42
N SER A 536 15.69 3.89 -0.86
CA SER A 536 14.82 3.35 -1.92
C SER A 536 15.47 3.38 -3.30
N PRO A 537 15.22 2.38 -4.17
CA PRO A 537 15.49 2.53 -5.59
C PRO A 537 14.59 3.63 -6.19
N LEU A 538 15.08 4.27 -7.26
CA LEU A 538 14.30 5.22 -8.04
C LEU A 538 13.77 4.54 -9.30
N THR A 539 12.45 4.50 -9.44
CA THR A 539 11.77 3.96 -10.62
C THR A 539 11.10 5.07 -11.42
N ILE A 540 11.43 5.16 -12.71
CA ILE A 540 10.90 6.15 -13.65
C ILE A 540 10.24 5.40 -14.80
N CYS A 541 8.93 5.59 -14.95
CA CYS A 541 8.14 4.95 -15.98
C CYS A 541 7.65 5.98 -17.00
N GLY A 542 7.47 5.52 -18.23
CA GLY A 542 6.89 6.32 -19.30
C GLY A 542 6.59 5.49 -20.54
N ARG A 543 6.26 6.18 -21.62
CA ARG A 543 6.02 5.61 -22.93
C ARG A 543 6.87 6.28 -23.98
N CYS A 544 7.28 5.51 -24.97
CA CYS A 544 8.05 5.99 -26.10
C CYS A 544 7.45 5.53 -27.43
N GLN A 545 7.55 6.39 -28.43
CA GLN A 545 7.12 6.11 -29.79
C GLN A 545 8.34 6.01 -30.71
N GLY A 546 8.45 4.92 -31.47
CA GLY A 546 9.56 4.71 -32.40
C GLY A 546 10.75 3.96 -31.78
N SER A 547 11.95 4.22 -32.29
CA SER A 547 13.16 3.53 -31.84
C SER A 547 13.67 4.12 -30.53
N PHE A 548 13.51 3.38 -29.43
CA PHE A 548 14.17 3.69 -28.18
C PHE A 548 15.69 3.46 -28.32
N PRO A 549 16.56 4.35 -27.82
CA PRO A 549 18.02 4.21 -27.96
C PRO A 549 18.51 2.92 -27.30
N ASP A 550 19.63 2.33 -27.72
CA ASP A 550 20.14 1.08 -27.12
C ASP A 550 20.78 1.28 -25.73
N THR A 551 21.17 2.52 -25.42
CA THR A 551 21.77 2.92 -24.13
C THR A 551 21.27 4.30 -23.73
N LEU A 552 20.96 4.49 -22.45
CA LEU A 552 20.63 5.80 -21.87
C LEU A 552 21.70 6.24 -20.88
N LYS A 553 21.82 7.55 -20.63
CA LYS A 553 22.71 8.07 -19.62
C LYS A 553 21.94 8.86 -18.59
N ALA A 554 21.94 8.37 -17.35
CA ALA A 554 21.50 9.15 -16.20
C ALA A 554 22.67 9.99 -15.69
N LYS A 555 22.44 11.29 -15.54
CA LYS A 555 23.39 12.24 -14.97
C LYS A 555 22.85 12.74 -13.63
N GLY A 556 23.74 12.97 -12.67
CA GLY A 556 23.37 13.57 -11.39
C GLY A 556 24.58 14.15 -10.68
N ILE A 557 24.34 14.74 -9.52
CA ILE A 557 25.34 15.37 -8.65
C ILE A 557 25.47 14.54 -7.37
N LEU A 558 26.70 14.29 -6.91
CA LEU A 558 27.01 13.59 -5.66
C LEU A 558 27.23 14.57 -4.51
N GLY A 559 27.29 14.06 -3.27
CA GLY A 559 27.48 14.86 -2.05
C GLY A 559 28.79 15.66 -2.00
N ASP A 560 29.78 15.28 -2.80
CA ASP A 560 31.04 16.00 -2.97
C ASP A 560 31.03 17.04 -4.12
N LEU A 561 29.84 17.32 -4.66
CA LEU A 561 29.58 18.20 -5.81
C LEU A 561 30.11 17.68 -7.15
N SER A 562 30.63 16.45 -7.22
CA SER A 562 31.04 15.87 -8.49
C SER A 562 29.84 15.42 -9.34
N HIS A 563 29.97 15.53 -10.66
CA HIS A 563 29.00 14.99 -11.60
C HIS A 563 29.32 13.53 -11.91
N VAL A 564 28.29 12.68 -11.88
CA VAL A 564 28.39 11.29 -12.27
C VAL A 564 27.49 11.00 -13.47
N ILE A 565 27.96 10.09 -14.33
CA ILE A 565 27.22 9.56 -15.46
C ILE A 565 27.07 8.06 -15.24
N ILE A 566 25.83 7.58 -15.30
CA ILE A 566 25.48 6.17 -15.14
C ILE A 566 24.94 5.70 -16.48
N ASP A 567 25.65 4.76 -17.10
CA ASP A 567 25.19 4.12 -18.33
C ASP A 567 24.11 3.08 -17.99
N LEU A 568 22.94 3.27 -18.58
CA LEU A 568 21.78 2.41 -18.41
C LEU A 568 21.65 1.52 -19.63
N LYS A 569 21.84 0.22 -19.41
CA LYS A 569 21.59 -0.79 -20.45
C LYS A 569 20.10 -1.03 -20.56
N ILE A 570 19.63 -1.12 -21.80
CA ILE A 570 18.23 -1.41 -22.10
C ILE A 570 18.08 -2.90 -22.38
N GLU A 571 17.14 -3.51 -21.68
CA GLU A 571 16.78 -4.91 -21.85
C GLU A 571 15.29 -5.02 -22.18
N LYS A 572 14.93 -6.00 -23.01
CA LYS A 572 13.51 -6.29 -23.25
C LYS A 572 12.93 -6.96 -22.01
N ALA A 573 11.78 -6.49 -21.57
CA ALA A 573 11.03 -7.07 -20.47
C ALA A 573 10.58 -8.50 -20.84
N MET A 574 11.29 -9.51 -20.34
CA MET A 574 10.94 -10.92 -20.51
C MET A 574 10.27 -11.43 -19.24
N ASN A 575 9.00 -11.84 -19.33
CA ASN A 575 8.20 -12.32 -18.20
C ASN A 575 7.97 -11.28 -17.08
N ILE A 576 8.02 -9.99 -17.41
CA ILE A 576 7.71 -8.87 -16.51
C ILE A 576 6.59 -8.05 -17.13
N SER A 577 5.58 -7.71 -16.33
CA SER A 577 4.43 -6.89 -16.75
C SER A 577 4.63 -5.45 -16.24
N LEU A 578 5.34 -4.62 -17.02
CA LEU A 578 5.61 -3.21 -16.68
C LEU A 578 4.32 -2.39 -16.51
N ASP A 579 3.27 -2.77 -17.23
CA ASP A 579 1.93 -2.20 -17.09
C ASP A 579 1.38 -2.39 -15.67
N LYS A 580 1.58 -3.57 -15.06
CA LYS A 580 1.13 -3.83 -13.69
C LYS A 580 2.00 -3.12 -12.65
N ILE A 581 3.31 -3.08 -12.85
CA ILE A 581 4.27 -2.47 -11.91
C ILE A 581 4.07 -0.95 -11.86
N SER A 582 3.94 -0.33 -13.03
CA SER A 582 3.80 1.13 -13.14
C SER A 582 2.37 1.62 -12.87
N ALA A 583 1.36 0.75 -12.95
CA ALA A 583 -0.06 1.11 -12.84
C ALA A 583 -0.36 2.01 -11.63
N ARG A 584 0.03 1.57 -10.42
CA ARG A 584 -0.31 2.29 -9.20
C ARG A 584 0.35 3.66 -9.15
N GLN A 585 1.65 3.72 -9.41
CA GLN A 585 2.39 4.97 -9.47
C GLN A 585 1.80 5.91 -10.52
N GLN A 586 1.51 5.40 -11.72
CA GLN A 586 0.93 6.19 -12.80
C GLN A 586 -0.46 6.73 -12.45
N ILE A 587 -1.34 5.92 -11.86
CA ILE A 587 -2.65 6.35 -11.35
C ILE A 587 -2.47 7.46 -10.32
N ASP A 588 -1.58 7.26 -9.34
CA ASP A 588 -1.33 8.21 -8.27
C ASP A 588 -0.82 9.57 -8.77
N LEU A 589 0.10 9.56 -9.76
CA LEU A 589 0.65 10.77 -10.38
C LEU A 589 -0.38 11.48 -11.27
N LEU A 590 -1.06 10.73 -12.14
CA LEU A 590 -2.08 11.28 -13.05
C LEU A 590 -3.28 11.84 -12.29
N THR A 591 -3.68 11.21 -11.18
CA THR A 591 -4.77 11.72 -10.33
C THR A 591 -4.39 13.06 -9.68
N ALA A 592 -3.16 13.20 -9.18
CA ALA A 592 -2.67 14.46 -8.64
C ALA A 592 -2.59 15.57 -9.70
N GLN A 593 -2.15 15.22 -10.93
CA GLN A 593 -2.12 16.14 -12.07
C GLN A 593 -3.53 16.52 -12.56
N ALA A 594 -4.46 15.56 -12.61
CA ALA A 594 -5.85 15.80 -12.98
C ALA A 594 -6.52 16.75 -11.99
N TRP A 595 -6.31 16.49 -10.68
CA TRP A 595 -6.70 17.41 -9.63
C TRP A 595 -6.12 18.79 -9.89
N PHE A 596 -4.80 18.95 -10.03
CA PHE A 596 -4.15 20.26 -10.18
C PHE A 596 -4.57 21.04 -11.43
N SER A 597 -4.75 20.37 -12.57
CA SER A 597 -5.07 21.01 -13.86
C SER A 597 -6.56 21.10 -14.19
N GLU A 598 -7.44 20.50 -13.37
CA GLU A 598 -8.89 20.39 -13.63
C GLU A 598 -9.20 19.75 -14.99
N ASN A 599 -8.34 18.83 -15.41
CA ASN A 599 -8.41 18.24 -16.74
C ASN A 599 -9.21 16.93 -16.74
N LYS A 600 -10.48 17.01 -17.18
CA LYS A 600 -11.37 15.84 -17.33
C LYS A 600 -10.80 14.72 -18.20
N GLN A 601 -10.00 15.02 -19.22
CA GLN A 601 -9.37 13.98 -20.04
C GLN A 601 -8.37 13.15 -19.24
N LEU A 602 -7.68 13.76 -18.26
CA LEU A 602 -6.81 13.02 -17.34
C LEU A 602 -7.63 12.17 -16.38
N GLU A 603 -8.78 12.65 -15.90
CA GLU A 603 -9.70 11.86 -15.07
C GLU A 603 -10.18 10.59 -15.80
N GLU A 604 -10.62 10.75 -17.06
CA GLU A 604 -11.00 9.62 -17.92
C GLU A 604 -9.83 8.66 -18.19
N LYS A 605 -8.61 9.19 -18.40
CA LYS A 605 -7.39 8.39 -18.58
C LYS A 605 -7.09 7.57 -17.32
N VAL A 606 -7.23 8.16 -16.14
CA VAL A 606 -7.06 7.46 -14.86
C VAL A 606 -8.12 6.38 -14.68
N ALA A 607 -9.39 6.69 -14.93
CA ALA A 607 -10.47 5.71 -14.84
C ALA A 607 -10.22 4.50 -15.75
N LYS A 608 -9.88 4.73 -17.03
CA LYS A 608 -9.56 3.65 -17.98
C LYS A 608 -8.34 2.82 -17.54
N LEU A 609 -7.29 3.47 -17.04
CA LEU A 609 -6.10 2.78 -16.54
C LEU A 609 -6.42 1.93 -15.29
N SER A 610 -7.22 2.49 -14.37
CA SER A 610 -7.68 1.81 -13.17
C SER A 610 -8.49 0.56 -13.49
N LEU A 611 -9.49 0.67 -14.39
CA LEU A 611 -10.30 -0.46 -14.85
C LEU A 611 -9.46 -1.58 -15.46
N ARG A 612 -8.48 -1.23 -16.29
CA ARG A 612 -7.63 -2.23 -16.98
C ARG A 612 -6.66 -2.95 -16.04
N THR A 613 -6.08 -2.21 -15.09
CA THR A 613 -5.03 -2.73 -14.20
C THR A 613 -5.57 -3.23 -12.87
N CYS A 614 -6.89 -3.13 -12.66
CA CYS A 614 -7.60 -3.45 -11.43
C CYS A 614 -7.11 -2.68 -10.19
N ASN A 615 -6.43 -1.55 -10.37
CA ASN A 615 -5.98 -0.71 -9.27
C ASN A 615 -7.03 0.35 -8.94
N ILE A 616 -7.52 0.41 -7.70
CA ILE A 616 -8.55 1.39 -7.29
C ILE A 616 -8.02 2.83 -7.41
N SER A 617 -8.80 3.69 -8.04
CA SER A 617 -8.61 5.14 -8.13
C SER A 617 -9.84 5.91 -7.64
N GLU A 618 -9.71 7.23 -7.44
CA GLU A 618 -10.82 8.12 -7.04
C GLU A 618 -12.00 8.10 -8.04
N TYR A 619 -11.71 7.77 -9.30
CA TYR A 619 -12.70 7.75 -10.39
C TYR A 619 -13.33 6.37 -10.62
N THR A 620 -13.00 5.38 -9.79
CA THR A 620 -13.47 3.99 -9.93
C THR A 620 -13.92 3.40 -8.60
N ARG A 621 -14.87 2.48 -8.66
CA ARG A 621 -15.36 1.75 -7.49
C ARG A 621 -15.33 0.26 -7.73
N MET A 622 -14.94 -0.51 -6.71
CA MET A 622 -15.06 -1.97 -6.72
C MET A 622 -16.49 -2.38 -6.35
N ILE A 623 -17.08 -3.25 -7.16
CA ILE A 623 -18.40 -3.84 -6.94
C ILE A 623 -18.30 -5.36 -6.92
N LEU A 624 -19.26 -6.00 -6.24
CA LEU A 624 -19.38 -7.46 -6.22
C LEU A 624 -20.41 -7.91 -7.26
N LEU A 625 -19.99 -8.76 -8.20
CA LEU A 625 -20.88 -9.35 -9.20
C LEU A 625 -21.25 -10.78 -8.83
N GLU A 626 -22.54 -11.07 -8.78
CA GLU A 626 -23.08 -12.42 -8.59
C GLU A 626 -23.37 -13.08 -9.94
N LYS A 627 -22.92 -14.33 -10.14
CA LYS A 627 -23.23 -15.17 -11.29
C LYS A 627 -23.81 -16.51 -10.80
N GLY A 628 -25.02 -16.85 -11.23
CA GLY A 628 -25.66 -18.15 -10.93
C GLY A 628 -25.09 -19.28 -11.79
N LYS A 629 -24.91 -20.48 -11.22
CA LYS A 629 -24.28 -21.64 -11.90
C LYS A 629 -25.24 -22.65 -12.54
N ILE A 630 -26.56 -22.41 -12.58
CA ILE A 630 -27.57 -23.33 -13.14
C ILE A 630 -28.54 -22.50 -14.01
N GLU A 631 -28.84 -22.81 -15.28
CA GLU A 631 -28.80 -24.08 -16.03
C GLU A 631 -28.35 -23.83 -17.51
N ARG A 632 -27.23 -24.43 -17.93
CA ARG A 632 -26.88 -24.66 -19.36
C ARG A 632 -26.78 -26.16 -19.56
N ASP A 633 -27.92 -26.83 -19.53
CA ASP A 633 -28.14 -28.13 -20.18
C ASP A 633 -29.65 -28.38 -20.16
N THR A 634 -30.25 -28.54 -21.34
CA THR A 634 -31.69 -28.64 -21.67
C THR A 634 -32.47 -27.34 -21.95
N ASP A 635 -32.11 -26.60 -23.02
CA ASP A 635 -33.13 -26.09 -23.97
C ASP A 635 -32.59 -25.54 -25.32
N THR A 636 -31.59 -26.18 -25.93
CA THR A 636 -31.12 -25.83 -27.29
C THR A 636 -31.89 -26.53 -28.42
N THR A 637 -33.08 -27.09 -28.18
CA THR A 637 -33.85 -27.76 -29.25
C THR A 637 -35.29 -27.27 -29.49
N GLU A 638 -35.81 -26.26 -28.78
CA GLU A 638 -37.16 -25.73 -29.09
C GLU A 638 -37.25 -24.22 -29.41
N ALA A 639 -36.20 -23.42 -29.24
CA ALA A 639 -36.21 -21.99 -29.59
C ALA A 639 -35.85 -21.66 -31.06
N ARG A 640 -36.06 -22.60 -32.00
CA ARG A 640 -35.93 -22.37 -33.47
C ARG A 640 -37.26 -22.40 -34.23
N LYS A 641 -38.41 -22.37 -33.55
CA LYS A 641 -39.73 -22.21 -34.18
C LYS A 641 -40.53 -21.11 -33.49
N LYS A 642 -40.25 -19.85 -33.83
CA LYS A 642 -41.22 -18.73 -33.92
C LYS A 642 -40.48 -17.42 -34.10
N LEU A 643 -40.19 -17.09 -35.35
CA LEU A 643 -40.15 -15.73 -35.90
C LEU A 643 -40.14 -15.90 -37.41
N GLY A 644 -41.31 -16.31 -37.91
CA GLY A 644 -41.68 -16.11 -39.29
C GLY A 644 -42.67 -14.95 -39.33
N VAL A 645 -42.54 -14.15 -40.39
CA VAL A 645 -43.58 -13.26 -40.94
C VAL A 645 -43.84 -11.98 -40.13
N LEU A 646 -43.05 -10.92 -40.36
CA LEU A 646 -43.30 -9.83 -41.32
C LEU A 646 -42.31 -8.69 -41.06
#